data_AF-A0A1G7ZJ24-F1
#
_entry.id   AF-A0A1G7ZJ24-F1
#
_cell.length_a   1.000
_cell.length_b   1.000
_cell.length_c   1.000
_cell.angle_alpha   90.00
_cell.angle_beta   90.00
_cell.angle_gamma   90.00
#
_symmetry.space_group_name_H-M   'P 1'
#
loop_
_entity.id
_entity.type
_entity.pdbx_description
1 polymer ?
#
loop_
_entity_poly.entity_id
_entity_poly.type
_entity_poly.pdbx_seq_one_letter_code
_entity_poly.pdbx_strand_id
1 'polypeptide(L)'
;MTQIDRLDGLSSSTAIKGPCRVATSANITLSDLQTVDGVVLAGGDRVLVRAQTDAKQNGIYVVDTGEWRRARDFASNRDIRKGTRIVVTSGTTYATSEWIATTDDPVVLGASSIGFAQIFFSTGSDVTINSPGLVTKLTLPDLNAVTPPDETFGGVVLNDPDADNNGYYYRSANTWVRGLGFPKAYGIEEIVSLGGTANAQTATLEPGLSPDDVRVFFALVATDNTGSMTLSVGGETPRPVLNVAGNPLSAGEWTGVVLFVRDGNDYRLIIDAGAAASAAQSASEAGDSALSAGTDADRAEAARDAALGAVPNEFTPNRTTLKALDTDTITHVYLTERGREGQFIWRTGDYSDEVAADTAEGTYIEADAVAATHGAWVRSRETYTVLIFGADPTGVMPSNDAFSIAAKVSPAQNEVEGPRRSFPAADIAHVRIPPGVYELTELIDVGGKEIYWILEPGARVIGADFLNGHLIRHDGTVLNKTQPYGIVYGAVGTAARISGSLDDNPEITGLNDVNLLGVYPTRDAVAIFAQAESPPALVTVEAPSYTATRITPVSPLSADVVKRLRRGMIIDTISSPVYSGAISTWAEDGSWVEVEDGWFEVTGSVTEPTTPPDGADAIFNSFTKIWAFNGNTILRENSPARVACTMELGFINQTSTPMTDGLTPGEPYAWIYDAVALGGAGSKATAGYIARENMFFGFQSAGPDIAFSAKQNNSLVFSVSGANGSIEMGSRLVADPSTIDFHTSGTDNDYDTRLIAFGGTSTAGEGTLRLDAATFDINSSGGLRVNGTKVLGPQQGVVNNCTDDPANIRDVVNDLLSKLRAHGLIAT
;
A
#
# COMPACT_ATOMS: atom_id res chain seq x y z
N MET A 1 -103.55 3.02 -26.45
CA MET A 1 -102.56 3.49 -27.44
C MET A 1 -101.38 4.02 -26.64
N THR A 2 -100.27 3.29 -26.56
CA THR A 2 -99.04 3.77 -25.92
C THR A 2 -98.54 4.96 -26.74
N GLN A 3 -98.73 6.17 -26.23
CA GLN A 3 -98.32 7.41 -26.89
C GLN A 3 -96.79 7.47 -26.87
N ILE A 4 -96.17 7.22 -28.01
CA ILE A 4 -94.72 7.40 -28.19
C ILE A 4 -94.51 8.83 -28.67
N ASP A 5 -93.87 9.65 -27.85
CA ASP A 5 -93.41 10.99 -28.23
C ASP A 5 -91.90 10.96 -28.43
N ARG A 6 -91.46 11.05 -29.69
CA ARG A 6 -90.03 10.97 -30.03
C ARG A 6 -89.28 12.27 -29.76
N LEU A 7 -89.97 13.39 -29.63
CA LEU A 7 -89.34 14.70 -29.34
C LEU A 7 -89.08 14.84 -27.84
N ASP A 8 -89.99 14.33 -27.00
CA ASP A 8 -89.86 14.34 -25.54
C ASP A 8 -89.41 13.00 -24.94
N GLY A 9 -88.89 12.08 -25.77
CA GLY A 9 -88.28 10.82 -25.32
C GLY A 9 -89.21 9.81 -24.63
N LEU A 10 -90.54 9.96 -24.73
CA LEU A 10 -91.51 9.08 -24.06
C LEU A 10 -91.51 7.67 -24.68
N SER A 11 -90.82 6.73 -24.02
CA SER A 11 -90.77 5.29 -24.31
C SER A 11 -91.07 4.52 -23.01
N SER A 12 -91.80 3.39 -23.08
CA SER A 12 -92.25 2.64 -21.90
C SER A 12 -91.14 1.83 -21.19
N SER A 13 -89.88 2.27 -21.25
CA SER A 13 -88.72 1.56 -20.70
C SER A 13 -88.20 2.21 -19.42
N THR A 14 -88.03 1.41 -18.36
CA THR A 14 -87.36 1.80 -17.11
C THR A 14 -85.84 1.62 -17.19
N ALA A 15 -85.33 0.86 -18.17
CA ALA A 15 -83.92 0.47 -18.24
C ALA A 15 -83.04 1.52 -18.94
N ILE A 16 -83.48 2.12 -20.04
CA ILE A 16 -82.72 3.12 -20.81
C ILE A 16 -83.65 4.25 -21.24
N LYS A 17 -83.24 5.50 -21.01
CA LYS A 17 -84.01 6.71 -21.32
C LYS A 17 -83.62 7.34 -22.64
N GLY A 18 -84.51 8.20 -23.16
CA GLY A 18 -84.20 9.02 -24.32
C GLY A 18 -82.94 9.85 -24.06
N PRO A 19 -82.03 9.98 -25.04
CA PRO A 19 -80.74 10.64 -24.83
C PRO A 19 -80.90 12.09 -24.39
N CYS A 20 -79.92 12.55 -23.61
CA CYS A 20 -79.79 13.96 -23.25
C CYS A 20 -78.74 14.62 -24.14
N ARG A 21 -78.99 15.87 -24.50
CA ARG A 21 -78.06 16.66 -25.31
C ARG A 21 -76.76 16.94 -24.55
N VAL A 22 -76.87 17.34 -23.28
CA VAL A 22 -75.74 17.59 -22.38
C VAL A 22 -76.03 17.12 -20.95
N ALA A 23 -74.99 17.03 -20.12
CA ALA A 23 -75.10 16.80 -18.68
C ALA A 23 -74.48 17.95 -17.88
N THR A 24 -75.04 18.25 -16.71
CA THR A 24 -74.53 19.33 -15.84
C THR A 24 -73.28 18.91 -15.09
N SER A 25 -72.23 19.76 -15.07
CA SER A 25 -71.04 19.58 -14.22
C SER A 25 -71.17 20.23 -12.84
N ALA A 26 -72.13 21.14 -12.65
CA ALA A 26 -72.37 21.88 -11.42
C ALA A 26 -73.87 22.22 -11.23
N ASN A 27 -74.21 22.86 -10.12
CA ASN A 27 -75.56 23.30 -9.80
C ASN A 27 -76.02 24.42 -10.76
N ILE A 28 -77.21 24.28 -11.36
CA ILE A 28 -77.80 25.27 -12.28
C ILE A 28 -79.20 25.72 -11.82
N THR A 29 -79.71 26.80 -12.39
CA THR A 29 -81.14 27.16 -12.30
C THR A 29 -81.94 26.28 -13.27
N LEU A 30 -83.16 25.87 -12.92
CA LEU A 30 -84.02 25.05 -13.79
C LEU A 30 -85.09 25.92 -14.48
N SER A 31 -84.67 27.01 -15.10
CA SER A 31 -85.49 27.90 -15.92
C SER A 31 -84.63 28.59 -16.98
N ASP A 32 -85.28 29.18 -17.98
CA ASP A 32 -84.65 29.99 -19.03
C ASP A 32 -83.64 29.23 -19.91
N LEU A 33 -83.23 29.83 -21.02
CA LEU A 33 -82.21 29.23 -21.88
C LEU A 33 -80.82 29.52 -21.31
N GLN A 34 -80.00 28.47 -21.15
CA GLN A 34 -78.68 28.54 -20.53
C GLN A 34 -77.61 27.84 -21.37
N THR A 35 -76.33 28.07 -21.04
CA THR A 35 -75.21 27.30 -21.57
C THR A 35 -74.79 26.25 -20.55
N VAL A 36 -74.87 24.97 -20.92
CA VAL A 36 -74.51 23.85 -20.03
C VAL A 36 -73.47 22.98 -20.75
N ASP A 37 -72.38 22.66 -20.04
CA ASP A 37 -71.20 21.94 -20.57
C ASP A 37 -70.71 22.49 -21.91
N GLY A 38 -70.60 23.82 -22.00
CA GLY A 38 -70.12 24.54 -23.18
C GLY A 38 -71.13 24.67 -24.34
N VAL A 39 -72.34 24.10 -24.21
CA VAL A 39 -73.36 24.12 -25.27
C VAL A 39 -74.50 25.08 -24.92
N VAL A 40 -74.81 26.01 -25.82
CA VAL A 40 -75.99 26.89 -25.72
C VAL A 40 -77.26 26.07 -25.99
N LEU A 41 -78.18 26.06 -25.02
CA LEU A 41 -79.41 25.28 -25.06
C LEU A 41 -80.55 26.04 -25.74
N ALA A 42 -81.41 25.29 -26.43
CA ALA A 42 -82.64 25.78 -27.01
C ALA A 42 -83.86 25.14 -26.34
N GLY A 43 -85.02 25.80 -26.42
CA GLY A 43 -86.28 25.24 -25.92
C GLY A 43 -86.58 23.88 -26.54
N GLY A 44 -86.87 22.88 -25.72
CA GLY A 44 -87.07 21.48 -26.11
C GLY A 44 -85.84 20.59 -25.96
N ASP A 45 -84.64 21.13 -25.73
CA ASP A 45 -83.46 20.31 -25.47
C ASP A 45 -83.60 19.51 -24.17
N ARG A 46 -83.05 18.29 -24.15
CA ARG A 46 -83.03 17.43 -22.96
C ARG A 46 -81.69 17.51 -22.25
N VAL A 47 -81.70 17.77 -20.95
CA VAL A 47 -80.49 17.90 -20.13
C VAL A 47 -80.51 16.88 -19.00
N LEU A 48 -79.42 16.13 -18.85
CA LEU A 48 -79.18 15.30 -17.68
C LEU A 48 -78.67 16.20 -16.55
N VAL A 49 -79.58 16.60 -15.67
CA VAL A 49 -79.27 17.38 -14.48
C VAL A 49 -78.81 16.42 -13.39
N ARG A 50 -77.51 16.35 -13.14
CA ARG A 50 -76.89 15.39 -12.21
C ARG A 50 -76.18 16.05 -11.02
N ALA A 51 -76.06 17.37 -11.00
CA ALA A 51 -75.18 18.10 -10.09
C ALA A 51 -75.88 19.22 -9.31
N GLN A 52 -77.18 19.08 -9.01
CA GLN A 52 -77.88 20.02 -8.12
C GLN A 52 -77.43 19.85 -6.67
N THR A 53 -77.45 20.95 -5.93
CA THR A 53 -77.14 21.00 -4.50
C THR A 53 -78.19 20.23 -3.71
N ASP A 54 -79.47 20.38 -4.04
CA ASP A 54 -80.50 19.43 -3.61
C ASP A 54 -80.60 18.29 -4.64
N ALA A 55 -79.97 17.17 -4.33
CA ALA A 55 -79.91 16.01 -5.22
C ALA A 55 -81.30 15.40 -5.53
N LYS A 56 -82.37 15.79 -4.82
CA LYS A 56 -83.75 15.40 -5.16
C LYS A 56 -84.24 16.06 -6.45
N GLN A 57 -83.61 17.15 -6.85
CA GLN A 57 -83.87 17.87 -8.10
C GLN A 57 -83.10 17.31 -9.30
N ASN A 58 -82.17 16.36 -9.09
CA ASN A 58 -81.48 15.71 -10.20
C ASN A 58 -82.46 14.86 -11.04
N GLY A 59 -82.19 14.73 -12.35
CA GLY A 59 -82.92 13.91 -13.31
C GLY A 59 -82.86 14.48 -14.72
N ILE A 60 -83.76 14.04 -15.58
CA ILE A 60 -83.82 14.53 -16.98
C ILE A 60 -84.84 15.66 -17.08
N TYR A 61 -84.41 16.80 -17.63
CA TYR A 61 -85.24 17.99 -17.81
C TYR A 61 -85.34 18.40 -19.28
N VAL A 62 -86.48 18.99 -19.63
CA VAL A 62 -86.71 19.61 -20.94
C VAL A 62 -86.61 21.12 -20.77
N VAL A 63 -85.70 21.71 -21.53
CA VAL A 63 -85.37 23.14 -21.50
C VAL A 63 -86.55 23.96 -22.02
N ASP A 64 -86.83 25.08 -21.37
CA ASP A 64 -87.81 26.07 -21.82
C ASP A 64 -87.27 27.49 -21.54
N THR A 65 -87.87 28.49 -22.18
CA THR A 65 -87.71 29.90 -21.84
C THR A 65 -88.35 30.27 -20.49
N GLY A 66 -89.25 29.44 -19.97
CA GLY A 66 -89.76 29.51 -18.59
C GLY A 66 -89.14 28.45 -17.67
N GLU A 67 -89.85 28.03 -16.63
CA GLU A 67 -89.40 26.92 -15.76
C GLU A 67 -89.25 25.61 -16.56
N TRP A 68 -88.13 24.91 -16.35
CA TRP A 68 -87.87 23.62 -16.97
C TRP A 68 -88.68 22.55 -16.26
N ARG A 69 -89.34 21.71 -17.04
CA ARG A 69 -90.06 20.54 -16.52
C ARG A 69 -89.20 19.29 -16.59
N ARG A 70 -89.46 18.34 -15.70
CA ARG A 70 -88.93 16.98 -15.87
C ARG A 70 -89.45 16.39 -17.18
N ALA A 71 -88.57 15.67 -17.86
CA ALA A 71 -88.93 14.94 -19.06
C ALA A 71 -89.98 13.87 -18.75
N ARG A 72 -90.91 13.61 -19.69
CA ARG A 72 -92.05 12.72 -19.44
C ARG A 72 -91.64 11.28 -19.15
N ASP A 73 -90.52 10.82 -19.68
CA ASP A 73 -89.92 9.51 -19.39
C ASP A 73 -89.10 9.47 -18.10
N PHE A 74 -89.10 10.57 -17.32
CA PHE A 74 -88.45 10.70 -16.02
C PHE A 74 -89.32 11.54 -15.05
N ALA A 75 -90.65 11.44 -15.16
CA ALA A 75 -91.60 12.29 -14.43
C ALA A 75 -92.42 11.56 -13.35
N SER A 76 -92.31 10.23 -13.23
CA SER A 76 -92.98 9.44 -12.19
C SER A 76 -92.04 8.47 -11.45
N ASN A 77 -92.43 8.03 -10.24
CA ASN A 77 -91.66 7.08 -9.41
C ASN A 77 -91.46 5.70 -10.06
N ARG A 78 -92.13 5.41 -11.17
CA ARG A 78 -91.99 4.15 -11.92
C ARG A 78 -90.98 4.26 -13.06
N ASP A 79 -90.53 5.47 -13.35
CA ASP A 79 -89.68 5.75 -14.50
C ASP A 79 -88.19 5.59 -14.19
N ILE A 80 -87.78 5.58 -12.93
CA ILE A 80 -86.40 5.37 -12.50
C ILE A 80 -86.29 4.19 -11.55
N ARG A 81 -85.23 3.40 -11.74
CA ARG A 81 -84.74 2.37 -10.83
C ARG A 81 -83.22 2.48 -10.70
N LYS A 82 -82.62 1.85 -9.70
CA LYS A 82 -81.16 1.69 -9.69
C LYS A 82 -80.76 0.96 -10.96
N GLY A 83 -79.80 1.52 -11.69
CA GLY A 83 -79.34 0.95 -12.94
C GLY A 83 -79.96 1.55 -14.21
N THR A 84 -80.93 2.48 -14.11
CA THR A 84 -81.46 3.18 -15.29
C THR A 84 -80.36 3.95 -16.02
N ARG A 85 -80.20 3.71 -17.34
CA ARG A 85 -79.14 4.27 -18.17
C ARG A 85 -79.59 5.47 -19.00
N ILE A 86 -78.68 6.44 -19.17
CA ILE A 86 -78.89 7.67 -19.94
C ILE A 86 -77.63 7.99 -20.74
N VAL A 87 -77.78 8.20 -22.04
CA VAL A 87 -76.69 8.61 -22.93
C VAL A 87 -76.69 10.12 -23.09
N VAL A 88 -75.50 10.72 -23.07
CA VAL A 88 -75.26 12.15 -23.31
C VAL A 88 -74.51 12.30 -24.63
N THR A 89 -75.07 13.07 -25.56
CA THR A 89 -74.58 13.09 -26.95
C THR A 89 -73.62 14.22 -27.26
N SER A 90 -73.60 15.30 -26.49
CA SER A 90 -72.83 16.51 -26.77
C SER A 90 -72.37 17.18 -25.46
N GLY A 91 -71.49 18.17 -25.57
CA GLY A 91 -70.84 18.82 -24.44
C GLY A 91 -69.33 18.87 -24.63
N THR A 92 -68.64 19.74 -23.90
CA THR A 92 -67.17 19.77 -23.91
C THR A 92 -66.59 18.66 -23.05
N THR A 93 -67.21 18.38 -21.90
CA THR A 93 -66.69 17.44 -20.90
C THR A 93 -67.36 16.08 -20.98
N TYR A 94 -68.68 16.05 -21.20
CA TYR A 94 -69.49 14.84 -21.09
C TYR A 94 -70.12 14.40 -22.42
N ALA A 95 -69.59 14.87 -23.56
CA ALA A 95 -70.02 14.35 -24.86
C ALA A 95 -69.75 12.85 -24.99
N THR A 96 -70.65 12.15 -25.71
CA THR A 96 -70.54 10.72 -26.01
C THR A 96 -70.35 9.84 -24.77
N SER A 97 -70.91 10.26 -23.64
CA SER A 97 -70.83 9.53 -22.38
C SER A 97 -72.13 8.78 -22.09
N GLU A 98 -72.03 7.72 -21.30
CA GLU A 98 -73.19 7.02 -20.78
C GLU A 98 -73.18 7.03 -19.26
N TRP A 99 -74.37 7.18 -18.67
CA TRP A 99 -74.57 7.34 -17.25
C TRP A 99 -75.59 6.35 -16.73
N ILE A 100 -75.46 5.98 -15.45
CA ILE A 100 -76.34 5.06 -14.75
C ILE A 100 -76.82 5.68 -13.44
N ALA A 101 -78.11 5.53 -13.15
CA ALA A 101 -78.69 5.90 -11.87
C ALA A 101 -78.15 4.98 -10.77
N THR A 102 -77.58 5.56 -9.71
CA THR A 102 -76.92 4.79 -8.64
C THR A 102 -77.75 4.69 -7.36
N THR A 103 -78.81 5.49 -7.21
CA THR A 103 -79.69 5.48 -6.04
C THR A 103 -80.44 4.15 -5.92
N ASP A 104 -80.42 3.54 -4.73
CA ASP A 104 -81.15 2.29 -4.42
C ASP A 104 -82.67 2.44 -4.49
N ASP A 105 -83.34 1.35 -4.84
CA ASP A 105 -84.80 1.29 -4.93
C ASP A 105 -85.47 1.06 -3.57
N PRO A 106 -86.68 1.62 -3.33
CA PRO A 106 -87.51 2.35 -4.28
C PRO A 106 -87.17 3.86 -4.38
N VAL A 107 -86.92 4.34 -5.59
CA VAL A 107 -86.71 5.79 -5.85
C VAL A 107 -88.04 6.55 -5.91
N VAL A 108 -88.19 7.59 -5.09
CA VAL A 108 -89.36 8.49 -5.03
C VAL A 108 -88.95 9.91 -5.49
N LEU A 109 -89.47 10.38 -6.62
CA LEU A 109 -89.14 11.69 -7.19
C LEU A 109 -89.58 12.82 -6.25
N GLY A 110 -88.71 13.82 -6.07
CA GLY A 110 -88.92 14.95 -5.16
C GLY A 110 -88.64 14.65 -3.68
N ALA A 111 -88.40 13.38 -3.31
CA ALA A 111 -88.08 12.99 -1.93
C ALA A 111 -86.73 12.29 -1.79
N SER A 112 -86.37 11.40 -2.73
CA SER A 112 -85.10 10.67 -2.75
C SER A 112 -83.98 11.49 -3.39
N SER A 113 -82.77 11.43 -2.84
CA SER A 113 -81.57 12.01 -3.47
C SER A 113 -81.14 11.16 -4.67
N ILE A 114 -81.15 11.73 -5.88
CA ILE A 114 -80.92 10.99 -7.13
C ILE A 114 -79.46 11.16 -7.56
N GLY A 115 -78.70 10.06 -7.59
CA GLY A 115 -77.30 9.99 -8.00
C GLY A 115 -77.12 9.36 -9.39
N PHE A 116 -76.11 9.83 -10.11
CA PHE A 116 -75.69 9.28 -11.41
C PHE A 116 -74.17 9.10 -11.46
N ALA A 117 -73.72 7.99 -12.06
CA ALA A 117 -72.31 7.72 -12.33
C ALA A 117 -72.11 7.44 -13.83
N GLN A 118 -70.95 7.81 -14.38
CA GLN A 118 -70.59 7.54 -15.78
C GLN A 118 -70.09 6.10 -15.93
N ILE A 119 -70.45 5.43 -17.03
CA ILE A 119 -69.97 4.09 -17.40
C ILE A 119 -69.00 4.20 -18.58
N PHE A 120 -67.90 3.43 -18.52
CA PHE A 120 -66.97 3.22 -19.63
C PHE A 120 -67.06 1.74 -20.08
N PHE A 121 -67.19 1.47 -21.38
CA PHE A 121 -67.19 0.11 -21.92
C PHE A 121 -65.84 -0.20 -22.57
N SER A 122 -65.22 -1.35 -22.24
CA SER A 122 -64.10 -1.91 -23.01
C SER A 122 -64.55 -3.17 -23.75
N THR A 123 -64.37 -3.21 -25.07
CA THR A 123 -64.63 -4.41 -25.88
C THR A 123 -63.31 -5.05 -26.33
N GLY A 124 -63.01 -6.27 -25.87
CA GLY A 124 -62.17 -7.25 -26.57
C GLY A 124 -60.65 -7.24 -26.30
N SER A 125 -60.19 -8.28 -25.59
CA SER A 125 -58.94 -9.07 -25.70
C SER A 125 -57.55 -8.46 -25.94
N ASP A 126 -57.33 -7.16 -25.73
CA ASP A 126 -55.99 -6.63 -25.45
C ASP A 126 -56.12 -5.45 -24.47
N VAL A 127 -55.93 -5.70 -23.17
CA VAL A 127 -55.80 -4.62 -22.19
C VAL A 127 -54.38 -4.05 -22.31
N THR A 128 -54.16 -3.28 -23.36
CA THR A 128 -53.07 -2.31 -23.38
C THR A 128 -53.59 -1.06 -22.69
N ILE A 129 -53.41 -0.97 -21.36
CA ILE A 129 -53.58 0.32 -20.67
C ILE A 129 -52.35 1.14 -21.03
N ASN A 130 -52.42 1.89 -22.13
CA ASN A 130 -51.44 2.91 -22.46
C ASN A 130 -51.67 4.10 -21.52
N SER A 131 -51.11 4.02 -20.31
CA SER A 131 -50.75 5.24 -19.60
C SER A 131 -49.47 5.80 -20.25
N PRO A 132 -49.29 7.12 -20.32
CA PRO A 132 -48.03 7.70 -20.78
C PRO A 132 -46.87 7.10 -19.97
N GLY A 133 -45.94 6.40 -20.64
CA GLY A 133 -44.76 5.85 -20.00
C GLY A 133 -44.86 4.42 -19.42
N LEU A 134 -45.93 3.64 -19.66
CA LEU A 134 -46.00 2.25 -19.15
C LEU A 134 -46.70 1.29 -20.12
N VAL A 135 -46.11 0.12 -20.35
CA VAL A 135 -46.68 -0.95 -21.18
C VAL A 135 -46.82 -2.25 -20.38
N THR A 136 -48.03 -2.82 -20.36
CA THR A 136 -48.30 -4.07 -19.66
C THR A 136 -48.53 -5.19 -20.67
N LYS A 137 -47.88 -6.34 -20.47
CA LYS A 137 -47.99 -7.53 -21.31
C LYS A 137 -48.14 -8.79 -20.47
N LEU A 138 -48.76 -9.81 -21.06
CA LEU A 138 -48.91 -11.10 -20.37
C LEU A 138 -47.58 -11.84 -20.33
N THR A 139 -46.79 -11.84 -21.41
CA THR A 139 -45.51 -12.55 -21.47
C THR A 139 -44.35 -11.61 -21.77
N LEU A 140 -43.13 -11.99 -21.36
CA LEU A 140 -41.91 -11.24 -21.64
C LEU A 140 -41.57 -11.20 -23.15
N PRO A 141 -41.81 -12.26 -23.95
CA PRO A 141 -41.75 -12.16 -25.41
C PRO A 141 -42.65 -11.05 -25.97
N ASP A 142 -43.88 -10.93 -25.46
CA ASP A 142 -44.81 -9.88 -25.90
C ASP A 142 -44.35 -8.49 -25.49
N LEU A 143 -43.69 -8.35 -24.34
CA LEU A 143 -43.07 -7.09 -23.91
C LEU A 143 -41.85 -6.74 -24.79
N ASN A 144 -41.01 -7.73 -25.10
CA ASN A 144 -39.85 -7.56 -25.96
C ASN A 144 -40.20 -7.19 -27.40
N ALA A 145 -41.40 -7.54 -27.87
CA ALA A 145 -41.93 -7.10 -29.16
C ALA A 145 -42.35 -5.62 -29.19
N VAL A 146 -42.47 -4.96 -28.02
CA VAL A 146 -42.82 -3.55 -27.92
C VAL A 146 -41.59 -2.68 -28.07
N THR A 147 -41.62 -1.77 -29.05
CA THR A 147 -40.63 -0.68 -29.22
C THR A 147 -41.26 0.63 -28.74
N PRO A 148 -40.97 1.08 -27.50
CA PRO A 148 -41.53 2.34 -26.99
C PRO A 148 -40.86 3.58 -27.62
N PRO A 149 -41.52 4.76 -27.59
CA PRO A 149 -41.03 5.98 -28.25
C PRO A 149 -39.77 6.60 -27.62
N ASP A 150 -39.51 6.36 -26.34
CA ASP A 150 -38.35 6.85 -25.60
C ASP A 150 -37.93 5.88 -24.48
N GLU A 151 -36.78 6.15 -23.83
CA GLU A 151 -36.22 5.29 -22.77
C GLU A 151 -36.88 5.46 -21.39
N THR A 152 -37.89 6.31 -21.24
CA THR A 152 -38.56 6.54 -19.93
C THR A 152 -39.73 5.58 -19.67
N PHE A 153 -40.02 4.67 -20.60
CA PHE A 153 -41.12 3.72 -20.47
C PHE A 153 -40.79 2.54 -19.53
N GLY A 154 -41.72 2.24 -18.62
CA GLY A 154 -41.77 1.01 -17.85
C GLY A 154 -42.51 -0.11 -18.59
N GLY A 155 -42.21 -1.36 -18.22
CA GLY A 155 -42.80 -2.57 -18.74
C GLY A 155 -43.25 -3.48 -17.60
N VAL A 156 -44.41 -4.12 -17.73
CA VAL A 156 -44.88 -5.09 -16.71
C VAL A 156 -45.25 -6.40 -17.40
N VAL A 157 -44.69 -7.51 -16.91
CA VAL A 157 -45.01 -8.87 -17.35
C VAL A 157 -45.77 -9.59 -16.25
N LEU A 158 -47.01 -10.00 -16.55
CA LEU A 158 -47.95 -10.47 -15.54
C LEU A 158 -48.12 -12.00 -15.48
N ASN A 159 -47.92 -12.71 -16.58
CA ASN A 159 -48.28 -14.11 -16.71
C ASN A 159 -47.49 -14.86 -17.81
N ASP A 160 -46.17 -14.71 -17.79
CA ASP A 160 -45.24 -15.49 -18.58
C ASP A 160 -45.25 -16.96 -18.12
N PRO A 161 -45.21 -17.93 -19.06
CA PRO A 161 -45.12 -19.35 -18.72
C PRO A 161 -43.91 -19.70 -17.84
N ASP A 162 -42.82 -18.94 -17.95
CA ASP A 162 -41.72 -18.97 -17.00
C ASP A 162 -41.94 -17.89 -15.94
N ALA A 163 -42.27 -18.34 -14.72
CA ALA A 163 -42.61 -17.44 -13.62
C ALA A 163 -41.50 -16.47 -13.24
N ASP A 164 -40.24 -16.75 -13.59
CA ASP A 164 -39.10 -15.86 -13.31
C ASP A 164 -39.10 -14.61 -14.20
N ASN A 165 -39.82 -14.66 -15.32
CA ASN A 165 -40.01 -13.54 -16.23
C ASN A 165 -41.18 -12.63 -15.82
N ASN A 166 -41.97 -13.00 -14.82
CA ASN A 166 -43.02 -12.13 -14.29
C ASN A 166 -42.39 -11.05 -13.40
N GLY A 167 -42.74 -9.79 -13.65
CA GLY A 167 -42.13 -8.67 -12.96
C GLY A 167 -42.23 -7.34 -13.69
N TYR A 168 -41.68 -6.31 -13.05
CA TYR A 168 -41.47 -5.00 -13.64
C TYR A 168 -40.13 -4.93 -14.38
N TYR A 169 -40.14 -4.25 -15.50
CA TYR A 169 -39.03 -3.99 -16.40
C TYR A 169 -38.93 -2.49 -16.66
N TYR A 170 -37.72 -1.97 -16.82
CA TYR A 170 -37.50 -0.60 -17.27
C TYR A 170 -36.71 -0.60 -18.58
N ARG A 171 -36.87 0.46 -19.36
CA ARG A 171 -36.17 0.62 -20.63
C ARG A 171 -34.79 1.22 -20.40
N SER A 172 -33.74 0.59 -20.93
CA SER A 172 -32.38 1.11 -20.87
C SER A 172 -31.58 0.65 -22.08
N ALA A 173 -30.86 1.58 -22.73
CA ALA A 173 -30.01 1.31 -23.90
C ALA A 173 -30.73 0.48 -24.98
N ASN A 174 -31.98 0.83 -25.27
CA ASN A 174 -32.85 0.10 -26.19
C ASN A 174 -33.08 -1.40 -25.88
N THR A 175 -33.00 -1.81 -24.61
CA THR A 175 -33.43 -3.15 -24.16
C THR A 175 -34.38 -3.06 -22.96
N TRP A 176 -35.28 -4.05 -22.80
CA TRP A 176 -36.08 -4.19 -21.58
C TRP A 176 -35.21 -4.87 -20.52
N VAL A 177 -34.90 -4.12 -19.46
CA VAL A 177 -34.08 -4.61 -18.35
C VAL A 177 -35.00 -4.96 -17.19
N ARG A 178 -34.84 -6.16 -16.63
CA ARG A 178 -35.64 -6.59 -15.49
C ARG A 178 -35.28 -5.75 -14.26
N GLY A 179 -36.29 -5.11 -13.68
CA GLY A 179 -36.16 -4.36 -12.43
C GLY A 179 -36.50 -5.25 -11.25
N LEU A 180 -37.79 -5.47 -11.02
CA LEU A 180 -38.31 -6.19 -9.86
C LEU A 180 -39.06 -7.45 -10.29
N GLY A 181 -38.84 -8.57 -9.59
CA GLY A 181 -39.55 -9.82 -9.86
C GLY A 181 -40.84 -9.96 -9.07
N PHE A 182 -41.86 -10.57 -9.67
CA PHE A 182 -43.06 -10.99 -8.92
C PHE A 182 -42.85 -12.40 -8.31
N PRO A 183 -43.43 -12.70 -7.13
CA PRO A 183 -43.29 -14.01 -6.48
C PRO A 183 -43.76 -15.19 -7.37
N LYS A 184 -43.10 -16.35 -7.22
CA LYS A 184 -43.13 -17.48 -8.17
C LYS A 184 -44.41 -18.34 -8.20
N ALA A 185 -45.44 -18.06 -7.40
CA ALA A 185 -46.65 -18.89 -7.37
C ALA A 185 -47.91 -18.08 -7.01
N TYR A 186 -49.00 -18.30 -7.77
CA TYR A 186 -50.45 -17.98 -7.57
C TYR A 186 -50.77 -16.69 -6.76
N GLY A 187 -51.49 -15.66 -7.20
CA GLY A 187 -52.53 -15.52 -8.21
C GLY A 187 -53.69 -14.76 -7.56
N ILE A 188 -53.85 -13.45 -7.87
CA ILE A 188 -55.02 -12.54 -7.79
C ILE A 188 -54.48 -11.08 -7.77
N GLU A 189 -55.06 -10.19 -8.58
CA GLU A 189 -54.94 -8.73 -8.45
C GLU A 189 -56.10 -8.24 -7.58
N GLU A 190 -55.83 -7.48 -6.53
CA GLU A 190 -56.88 -7.09 -5.58
C GLU A 190 -57.02 -5.57 -5.46
N ILE A 191 -58.25 -5.08 -5.66
CA ILE A 191 -58.62 -3.70 -5.38
C ILE A 191 -58.95 -3.61 -3.90
N VAL A 192 -58.10 -2.93 -3.14
CA VAL A 192 -58.28 -2.79 -1.69
C VAL A 192 -58.86 -1.42 -1.34
N SER A 193 -59.80 -1.42 -0.41
CA SER A 193 -60.33 -0.18 0.16
C SER A 193 -59.45 0.26 1.31
N LEU A 194 -58.94 1.49 1.23
CA LEU A 194 -58.07 2.09 2.24
C LEU A 194 -58.87 2.82 3.33
N GLY A 195 -58.33 2.78 4.54
CA GLY A 195 -58.78 3.54 5.70
C GLY A 195 -57.61 3.92 6.60
N GLY A 196 -57.89 4.47 7.78
CA GLY A 196 -56.87 4.90 8.74
C GLY A 196 -56.49 6.37 8.57
N THR A 197 -55.26 6.71 8.97
CA THR A 197 -54.73 8.09 8.95
C THR A 197 -53.64 8.24 7.89
N ALA A 198 -53.30 9.48 7.53
CA ALA A 198 -52.31 9.81 6.51
C ALA A 198 -51.04 8.93 6.54
N ASN A 199 -50.46 8.68 7.72
CA ASN A 199 -49.19 7.94 7.86
C ASN A 199 -49.34 6.54 8.49
N ALA A 200 -50.57 6.10 8.75
CA ALA A 200 -50.86 4.76 9.28
C ALA A 200 -52.18 4.28 8.69
N GLN A 201 -52.08 3.68 7.50
CA GLN A 201 -53.23 3.22 6.74
C GLN A 201 -53.51 1.74 6.95
N THR A 202 -54.76 1.38 6.72
CA THR A 202 -55.23 0.00 6.74
C THR A 202 -55.94 -0.31 5.44
N ALA A 203 -55.73 -1.49 4.88
CA ALA A 203 -56.44 -1.98 3.72
C ALA A 203 -57.23 -3.24 4.07
N THR A 204 -58.45 -3.37 3.55
CA THR A 204 -59.28 -4.57 3.77
C THR A 204 -59.21 -5.46 2.54
N LEU A 205 -59.02 -6.77 2.76
CA LEU A 205 -59.07 -7.80 1.71
C LEU A 205 -60.42 -8.51 1.67
N GLU A 206 -60.74 -9.11 0.53
CA GLU A 206 -61.87 -10.03 0.41
C GLU A 206 -61.72 -11.23 1.37
N PRO A 207 -62.83 -11.73 1.95
CA PRO A 207 -62.77 -12.81 2.93
C PRO A 207 -62.12 -14.09 2.38
N GLY A 208 -61.04 -14.54 3.02
CA GLY A 208 -60.34 -15.77 2.68
C GLY A 208 -59.03 -15.59 1.92
N LEU A 209 -58.63 -14.35 1.61
CA LEU A 209 -57.34 -14.03 0.98
C LEU A 209 -56.30 -13.61 2.02
N SER A 210 -55.06 -14.09 1.85
CA SER A 210 -53.89 -13.60 2.60
C SER A 210 -53.19 -12.48 1.82
N PRO A 211 -52.67 -11.42 2.48
CA PRO A 211 -51.87 -10.40 1.80
C PRO A 211 -50.65 -10.96 1.06
N ASP A 212 -50.10 -12.09 1.52
CA ASP A 212 -48.95 -12.74 0.89
C ASP A 212 -49.32 -13.49 -0.41
N ASP A 213 -50.62 -13.72 -0.66
CA ASP A 213 -51.13 -14.40 -1.88
C ASP A 213 -51.47 -13.41 -3.02
N VAL A 214 -51.43 -12.09 -2.76
CA VAL A 214 -51.80 -11.03 -3.71
C VAL A 214 -50.58 -10.54 -4.48
N ARG A 215 -50.68 -10.48 -5.81
CA ARG A 215 -49.55 -10.12 -6.69
C ARG A 215 -49.28 -8.63 -6.75
N VAL A 216 -50.35 -7.86 -6.88
CA VAL A 216 -50.33 -6.40 -7.01
C VAL A 216 -51.58 -5.89 -6.31
N PHE A 217 -51.39 -4.94 -5.40
CA PHE A 217 -52.49 -4.22 -4.79
C PHE A 217 -52.77 -2.97 -5.59
N PHE A 218 -54.06 -2.73 -5.84
CA PHE A 218 -54.56 -1.49 -6.41
C PHE A 218 -55.36 -0.75 -5.35
N ALA A 219 -55.05 0.51 -5.11
CA ALA A 219 -55.79 1.30 -4.15
C ALA A 219 -56.00 2.74 -4.61
N LEU A 220 -57.18 3.28 -4.29
CA LEU A 220 -57.45 4.71 -4.39
C LEU A 220 -57.21 5.33 -3.01
N VAL A 221 -56.21 6.20 -2.92
CA VAL A 221 -55.84 6.92 -1.71
C VAL A 221 -56.87 7.99 -1.41
N ALA A 222 -57.50 7.89 -0.24
CA ALA A 222 -58.47 8.86 0.25
C ALA A 222 -57.84 9.96 1.10
N THR A 223 -56.65 9.72 1.66
CA THR A 223 -55.92 10.69 2.47
C THR A 223 -54.44 10.54 2.18
N ASP A 224 -53.86 11.61 1.67
CA ASP A 224 -52.46 11.61 1.26
C ASP A 224 -51.54 11.49 2.48
N ASN A 225 -50.41 10.80 2.33
CA ASN A 225 -49.43 10.73 3.40
C ASN A 225 -48.77 12.11 3.60
N THR A 226 -48.39 12.39 4.85
CA THR A 226 -47.70 13.63 5.25
C THR A 226 -46.25 13.39 5.65
N GLY A 227 -45.76 12.16 5.46
CA GLY A 227 -44.40 11.70 5.72
C GLY A 227 -44.32 10.18 5.55
N SER A 228 -43.29 9.55 6.12
CA SER A 228 -43.14 8.10 6.11
C SER A 228 -44.38 7.43 6.70
N MET A 229 -44.88 6.38 6.04
CA MET A 229 -46.11 5.73 6.45
C MET A 229 -45.98 4.23 6.62
N THR A 230 -46.92 3.65 7.38
CA THR A 230 -47.12 2.22 7.47
C THR A 230 -48.48 1.80 6.91
N LEU A 231 -48.56 0.60 6.37
CA LEU A 231 -49.79 -0.03 5.87
C LEU A 231 -49.99 -1.40 6.54
N SER A 232 -51.21 -1.67 6.99
CA SER A 232 -51.67 -2.99 7.44
C SER A 232 -52.77 -3.49 6.51
N VAL A 233 -52.55 -4.62 5.84
CA VAL A 233 -53.51 -5.20 4.90
C VAL A 233 -54.16 -6.45 5.52
N GLY A 234 -55.49 -6.55 5.49
CA GLY A 234 -56.21 -7.70 6.04
C GLY A 234 -56.08 -7.87 7.56
N GLY A 235 -55.65 -6.82 8.28
CA GLY A 235 -55.47 -6.84 9.74
C GLY A 235 -54.12 -7.36 10.23
N GLU A 236 -53.12 -7.47 9.35
CA GLU A 236 -51.76 -7.86 9.73
C GLU A 236 -51.03 -6.78 10.57
N THR A 237 -49.82 -7.11 11.05
CA THR A 237 -48.96 -6.10 11.71
C THR A 237 -48.63 -4.98 10.74
N PRO A 238 -48.80 -3.69 11.09
CA PRO A 238 -48.48 -2.56 10.22
C PRO A 238 -47.02 -2.60 9.78
N ARG A 239 -46.78 -2.38 8.49
CA ARG A 239 -45.45 -2.43 7.88
C ARG A 239 -45.12 -1.15 7.14
N PRO A 240 -43.84 -0.75 7.09
CA PRO A 240 -43.41 0.38 6.27
C PRO A 240 -43.87 0.27 4.82
N VAL A 241 -44.25 1.41 4.25
CA VAL A 241 -44.42 1.57 2.80
C VAL A 241 -43.21 2.32 2.26
N LEU A 242 -42.60 1.77 1.23
CA LEU A 242 -41.39 2.27 0.58
C LEU A 242 -41.71 2.73 -0.85
N ASN A 243 -40.96 3.70 -1.35
CA ASN A 243 -41.05 4.15 -2.74
C ASN A 243 -40.39 3.15 -3.70
N VAL A 244 -40.47 3.42 -5.00
CA VAL A 244 -39.88 2.54 -6.02
C VAL A 244 -38.37 2.38 -5.85
N ALA A 245 -37.65 3.31 -5.22
CA ALA A 245 -36.22 3.21 -4.93
C ALA A 245 -35.88 2.43 -3.65
N GLY A 246 -36.88 2.09 -2.82
CA GLY A 246 -36.70 1.37 -1.55
C GLY A 246 -36.49 2.26 -0.33
N ASN A 247 -36.73 3.58 -0.45
CA ASN A 247 -36.68 4.52 0.67
C ASN A 247 -38.08 4.71 1.29
N PRO A 248 -38.20 5.13 2.57
CA PRO A 248 -39.48 5.51 3.16
C PRO A 248 -40.20 6.61 2.36
N LEU A 249 -41.54 6.57 2.29
CA LEU A 249 -42.31 7.57 1.53
C LEU A 249 -42.14 9.00 2.07
N SER A 250 -42.01 9.95 1.15
CA SER A 250 -42.09 11.39 1.37
C SER A 250 -43.55 11.87 1.38
N ALA A 251 -43.83 13.04 1.96
CA ALA A 251 -45.19 13.59 2.01
C ALA A 251 -45.79 13.75 0.60
N GLY A 252 -47.01 13.24 0.39
CA GLY A 252 -47.75 13.35 -0.86
C GLY A 252 -47.42 12.28 -1.91
N GLU A 253 -46.56 11.30 -1.63
CA GLU A 253 -46.26 10.20 -2.56
C GLU A 253 -47.32 9.10 -2.56
N TRP A 254 -47.98 8.89 -1.42
CA TRP A 254 -49.18 8.08 -1.33
C TRP A 254 -50.37 8.98 -1.62
N THR A 255 -50.70 9.16 -2.90
CA THR A 255 -51.81 10.02 -3.35
C THR A 255 -52.46 9.42 -4.59
N GLY A 256 -53.73 9.76 -4.82
CA GLY A 256 -54.48 9.34 -6.01
C GLY A 256 -54.58 7.82 -6.14
N VAL A 257 -54.25 7.28 -7.30
CA VAL A 257 -54.23 5.83 -7.53
C VAL A 257 -52.82 5.31 -7.33
N VAL A 258 -52.66 4.36 -6.41
CA VAL A 258 -51.38 3.71 -6.13
C VAL A 258 -51.42 2.23 -6.47
N LEU A 259 -50.32 1.74 -7.04
CA LEU A 259 -50.04 0.32 -7.20
C LEU A 259 -48.84 -0.03 -6.31
N PHE A 260 -48.97 -1.09 -5.52
CA PHE A 260 -47.91 -1.54 -4.63
C PHE A 260 -47.89 -3.06 -4.53
N VAL A 261 -46.72 -3.61 -4.20
CA VAL A 261 -46.52 -5.04 -3.94
C VAL A 261 -46.05 -5.26 -2.51
N ARG A 262 -46.22 -6.49 -2.04
CA ARG A 262 -45.48 -7.01 -0.90
C ARG A 262 -44.02 -7.27 -1.30
N ASP A 263 -43.07 -6.64 -0.61
CA ASP A 263 -41.63 -6.81 -0.83
C ASP A 263 -40.95 -7.24 0.49
N GLY A 264 -40.79 -8.55 0.67
CA GLY A 264 -40.29 -9.11 1.92
C GLY A 264 -41.17 -8.78 3.12
N ASN A 265 -40.63 -7.98 4.06
CA ASN A 265 -41.34 -7.55 5.27
C ASN A 265 -42.05 -6.19 5.13
N ASP A 266 -41.94 -5.53 3.98
CA ASP A 266 -42.45 -4.18 3.74
C ASP A 266 -43.40 -4.15 2.54
N TYR A 267 -44.07 -3.02 2.34
CA TYR A 267 -44.80 -2.74 1.10
C TYR A 267 -43.99 -1.78 0.25
N ARG A 268 -44.02 -1.96 -1.07
CA ARG A 268 -43.29 -1.10 -2.00
C ARG A 268 -44.17 -0.63 -3.14
N LEU A 269 -44.19 0.68 -3.39
CA LEU A 269 -44.83 1.25 -4.57
C LEU A 269 -44.18 0.69 -5.83
N ILE A 270 -45.01 0.35 -6.83
CA ILE A 270 -44.58 -0.12 -8.15
C ILE A 270 -44.50 1.05 -9.12
N ILE A 271 -45.36 2.06 -8.93
CA ILE A 271 -45.39 3.28 -9.72
C ILE A 271 -45.38 4.45 -8.75
N ASP A 272 -44.39 5.32 -8.91
CA ASP A 272 -44.24 6.51 -8.10
C ASP A 272 -44.80 7.71 -8.85
N ALA A 273 -46.09 7.99 -8.64
CA ALA A 273 -46.73 9.20 -9.19
C ALA A 273 -46.16 10.50 -8.58
N GLY A 274 -45.42 10.40 -7.47
CA GLY A 274 -44.83 11.49 -6.70
C GLY A 274 -43.31 11.62 -6.84
N ALA A 275 -42.64 10.94 -7.78
CA ALA A 275 -41.18 10.87 -7.87
C ALA A 275 -40.45 12.24 -7.85
N ALA A 276 -41.11 13.29 -8.33
CA ALA A 276 -40.60 14.66 -8.26
C ALA A 276 -40.55 15.24 -6.82
N ALA A 277 -41.46 14.83 -5.93
CA ALA A 277 -41.48 15.20 -4.52
C ALA A 277 -40.39 14.47 -3.71
N SER A 278 -40.14 13.18 -3.96
CA SER A 278 -38.99 12.44 -3.39
C SER A 278 -37.64 13.08 -3.73
N ALA A 279 -37.46 13.52 -4.99
CA ALA A 279 -36.24 14.18 -5.43
C ALA A 279 -36.05 15.55 -4.76
N ALA A 280 -37.14 16.30 -4.53
CA ALA A 280 -37.11 17.60 -3.85
C ALA A 280 -36.80 17.46 -2.34
N GLN A 281 -37.36 16.45 -1.68
CA GLN A 281 -37.08 16.20 -0.26
C GLN A 281 -35.66 15.64 -0.05
N SER A 282 -35.20 14.72 -0.91
CA SER A 282 -33.81 14.23 -0.88
C SER A 282 -32.80 15.36 -1.15
N ALA A 283 -33.15 16.31 -2.02
CA ALA A 283 -32.33 17.52 -2.25
C ALA A 283 -32.36 18.48 -1.05
N SER A 284 -33.49 18.59 -0.34
CA SER A 284 -33.60 19.36 0.89
C SER A 284 -32.82 18.72 2.03
N GLU A 285 -32.87 17.40 2.20
CA GLU A 285 -32.13 16.65 3.21
C GLU A 285 -30.61 16.62 2.93
N ALA A 286 -30.21 16.61 1.65
CA ALA A 286 -28.82 16.86 1.24
C ALA A 286 -28.40 18.32 1.51
N GLY A 287 -29.32 19.28 1.37
CA GLY A 287 -29.14 20.68 1.75
C GLY A 287 -29.00 20.88 3.26
N ASP A 288 -29.80 20.19 4.06
CA ASP A 288 -29.74 20.21 5.53
C ASP A 288 -28.48 19.48 6.04
N SER A 289 -28.04 18.44 5.34
CA SER A 289 -26.73 17.80 5.59
C SER A 289 -25.57 18.76 5.27
N ALA A 290 -25.67 19.56 4.20
CA ALA A 290 -24.71 20.63 3.90
C ALA A 290 -24.79 21.80 4.91
N LEU A 291 -25.97 22.09 5.46
CA LEU A 291 -26.16 23.06 6.56
C LEU A 291 -25.56 22.54 7.87
N SER A 292 -25.63 21.23 8.13
CA SER A 292 -24.96 20.58 9.26
C SER A 292 -23.43 20.60 9.10
N ALA A 293 -22.91 20.51 7.88
CA ALA A 293 -21.49 20.76 7.59
C ALA A 293 -21.10 22.24 7.85
N GLY A 294 -22.05 23.17 7.76
CA GLY A 294 -21.90 24.54 8.24
C GLY A 294 -21.72 24.62 9.76
N THR A 295 -22.40 23.76 10.54
CA THR A 295 -22.16 23.66 11.99
C THR A 295 -20.84 22.96 12.34
N ASP A 296 -20.27 22.17 11.43
CA ASP A 296 -18.89 21.69 11.55
C ASP A 296 -17.88 22.80 11.27
N ALA A 297 -18.22 23.79 10.43
CA ALA A 297 -17.45 25.03 10.32
C ALA A 297 -17.54 25.84 11.63
N ASP A 298 -18.71 25.92 12.27
CA ASP A 298 -18.86 26.56 13.59
C ASP A 298 -18.15 25.77 14.72
N ARG A 299 -18.11 24.43 14.66
CA ARG A 299 -17.32 23.59 15.57
C ARG A 299 -15.83 23.68 15.27
N ALA A 300 -15.45 23.82 14.01
CA ALA A 300 -14.07 24.07 13.60
C ALA A 300 -13.64 25.49 13.98
N GLU A 301 -14.55 26.46 13.97
CA GLU A 301 -14.36 27.83 14.41
C GLU A 301 -14.32 27.90 15.95
N ALA A 302 -15.15 27.14 16.66
CA ALA A 302 -15.06 26.96 18.10
C ALA A 302 -13.83 26.14 18.53
N ALA A 303 -13.39 25.15 17.74
CA ALA A 303 -12.15 24.40 17.95
C ALA A 303 -10.93 25.25 17.60
N ARG A 304 -11.03 26.11 16.58
CA ARG A 304 -10.04 27.15 16.23
C ARG A 304 -9.95 28.17 17.35
N ASP A 305 -11.07 28.65 17.89
CA ASP A 305 -11.10 29.65 18.96
C ASP A 305 -10.68 29.04 20.30
N ALA A 306 -10.99 27.77 20.56
CA ALA A 306 -10.45 27.00 21.68
C ALA A 306 -8.94 26.72 21.50
N ALA A 307 -8.47 26.49 20.26
CA ALA A 307 -7.06 26.38 19.94
C ALA A 307 -6.34 27.74 20.05
N LEU A 308 -6.95 28.84 19.61
CA LEU A 308 -6.43 30.22 19.77
C LEU A 308 -6.40 30.62 21.24
N GLY A 309 -7.36 30.17 22.06
CA GLY A 309 -7.34 30.33 23.52
C GLY A 309 -6.34 29.39 24.23
N ALA A 310 -5.84 28.36 23.53
CA ALA A 310 -4.78 27.45 24.01
C ALA A 310 -3.38 27.79 23.45
N VAL A 311 -3.31 28.65 22.43
CA VAL A 311 -2.10 29.26 21.88
C VAL A 311 -1.74 30.47 22.74
N PRO A 312 -0.45 30.77 23.00
CA PRO A 312 -0.06 31.79 23.97
C PRO A 312 -0.68 33.16 23.70
N ASN A 313 -1.24 33.77 24.74
CA ASN A 313 -1.66 35.18 24.71
C ASN A 313 -0.45 36.13 24.69
N GLU A 314 0.77 35.64 24.87
CA GLU A 314 1.99 36.44 24.96
C GLU A 314 3.06 35.94 23.99
N PHE A 315 3.54 36.87 23.16
CA PHE A 315 4.66 36.69 22.23
C PHE A 315 5.83 37.52 22.72
N THR A 316 6.94 36.86 23.03
CA THR A 316 8.12 37.54 23.57
C THR A 316 9.19 37.66 22.50
N PRO A 317 9.68 38.87 22.19
CA PRO A 317 10.68 39.07 21.13
C PRO A 317 12.07 38.53 21.49
N ASN A 318 12.35 38.30 22.78
CA ASN A 318 13.62 37.80 23.27
C ASN A 318 13.46 37.10 24.63
N ARG A 319 14.45 36.29 25.00
CA ARG A 319 14.49 35.58 26.28
C ARG A 319 14.38 36.52 27.49
N THR A 320 14.98 37.72 27.45
CA THR A 320 14.85 38.69 28.56
C THR A 320 13.40 39.04 28.86
N THR A 321 12.58 39.28 27.83
CA THR A 321 11.14 39.54 28.02
C THR A 321 10.35 38.31 28.46
N LEU A 322 10.80 37.11 28.11
CA LEU A 322 10.22 35.84 28.57
C LEU A 322 10.49 35.59 30.06
N LYS A 323 11.73 35.84 30.51
CA LYS A 323 12.13 35.65 31.92
C LYS A 323 11.38 36.55 32.89
N ALA A 324 10.97 37.74 32.43
CA ALA A 324 10.25 38.72 33.23
C ALA A 324 8.73 38.46 33.34
N LEU A 325 8.19 37.43 32.67
CA LEU A 325 6.76 37.12 32.70
C LEU A 325 6.32 36.63 34.09
N ASP A 326 5.11 37.01 34.49
CA ASP A 326 4.48 36.53 35.72
C ASP A 326 3.98 35.10 35.54
N THR A 327 4.68 34.15 36.16
CA THR A 327 4.45 32.71 36.04
C THR A 327 3.18 32.22 36.73
N ASP A 328 2.57 33.03 37.60
CA ASP A 328 1.29 32.70 38.24
C ASP A 328 0.10 32.96 37.31
N THR A 329 0.27 33.86 36.34
CA THR A 329 -0.79 34.27 35.40
C THR A 329 -0.55 33.80 33.97
N ILE A 330 0.72 33.60 33.59
CA ILE A 330 1.12 33.14 32.25
C ILE A 330 1.79 31.78 32.39
N THR A 331 1.21 30.77 31.73
CA THR A 331 1.74 29.39 31.75
C THR A 331 2.22 28.90 30.40
N HIS A 332 1.94 29.64 29.32
CA HIS A 332 2.33 29.33 27.95
C HIS A 332 2.76 30.64 27.26
N VAL A 333 3.91 30.63 26.59
CA VAL A 333 4.49 31.78 25.88
C VAL A 333 5.10 31.31 24.56
N TYR A 334 5.03 32.11 23.51
CA TYR A 334 5.78 31.86 22.27
C TYR A 334 6.96 32.82 22.18
N LEU A 335 8.17 32.28 22.08
CA LEU A 335 9.39 33.06 21.84
C LEU A 335 9.52 33.30 20.33
N THR A 336 9.73 34.56 19.92
CA THR A 336 9.92 34.94 18.50
C THR A 336 11.34 35.41 18.21
N GLU A 337 12.30 35.04 19.06
CA GLU A 337 13.72 35.34 18.85
C GLU A 337 14.22 34.55 17.63
N ARG A 338 14.78 35.26 16.64
CA ARG A 338 15.16 34.66 15.36
C ARG A 338 16.13 33.49 15.53
N GLY A 339 15.77 32.31 15.02
CA GLY A 339 16.53 31.06 15.13
C GLY A 339 16.26 30.27 16.41
N ARG A 340 15.51 30.83 17.37
CA ARG A 340 15.14 30.19 18.64
C ARG A 340 13.63 30.15 18.83
N GLU A 341 12.86 30.36 17.77
CA GLU A 341 11.42 30.43 17.83
C GLU A 341 10.83 29.15 18.41
N GLY A 342 9.76 29.27 19.19
CA GLY A 342 9.03 28.11 19.69
C GLY A 342 8.28 28.37 20.98
N GLN A 343 7.45 27.40 21.35
CA GLN A 343 6.59 27.49 22.51
C GLN A 343 7.33 27.09 23.79
N PHE A 344 7.19 27.87 24.85
CA PHE A 344 7.61 27.52 26.21
C PHE A 344 6.39 27.40 27.13
N ILE A 345 6.47 26.44 28.04
CA ILE A 345 5.43 26.11 29.02
C ILE A 345 6.05 26.24 30.40
N TRP A 346 5.42 26.99 31.29
CA TRP A 346 5.83 27.06 32.68
C TRP A 346 5.61 25.70 33.36
N ARG A 347 6.65 25.16 33.99
CA ARG A 347 6.59 23.88 34.72
C ARG A 347 7.08 24.10 36.15
N THR A 348 6.28 23.69 37.13
CA THR A 348 6.67 23.66 38.53
C THR A 348 7.49 22.40 38.84
N GLY A 349 8.59 22.54 39.56
CA GLY A 349 9.52 21.45 39.89
C GLY A 349 10.94 21.97 40.11
N ASP A 350 11.86 21.10 40.52
CA ASP A 350 13.28 21.43 40.57
C ASP A 350 13.90 21.17 39.19
N TYR A 351 14.36 22.25 38.55
CA TYR A 351 15.01 22.27 37.24
C TYR A 351 16.44 22.83 37.33
N SER A 352 17.05 22.82 38.52
CA SER A 352 18.34 23.47 38.76
C SER A 352 19.46 22.87 37.90
N ASP A 353 19.49 21.55 37.74
CA ASP A 353 20.50 20.85 36.93
C ASP A 353 20.29 21.11 35.43
N GLU A 354 19.03 21.10 34.98
CA GLU A 354 18.67 21.37 33.59
C GLU A 354 18.99 22.82 33.17
N VAL A 355 18.68 23.79 34.03
CA VAL A 355 19.02 25.21 33.81
C VAL A 355 20.53 25.41 33.83
N ALA A 356 21.25 24.74 34.73
CA ALA A 356 22.72 24.81 34.77
C ALA A 356 23.38 24.19 33.52
N ALA A 357 22.81 23.10 32.99
CA ALA A 357 23.29 22.46 31.77
C ALA A 357 22.96 23.25 30.49
N ASP A 358 21.83 23.96 30.47
CA ASP A 358 21.35 24.76 29.33
C ASP A 358 21.75 26.23 29.47
N THR A 359 23.05 26.51 29.46
CA THR A 359 23.57 27.89 29.57
C THR A 359 23.17 28.78 28.38
N ALA A 360 22.71 28.19 27.28
CA ALA A 360 22.17 28.93 26.14
C ALA A 360 20.67 29.23 26.29
N GLU A 361 20.01 28.70 27.32
CA GLU A 361 18.57 28.83 27.59
C GLU A 361 17.72 28.45 26.37
N GLY A 362 18.11 27.38 25.66
CA GLY A 362 17.43 26.94 24.45
C GLY A 362 16.16 26.15 24.73
N THR A 363 16.19 25.31 25.77
CA THR A 363 15.14 24.38 26.23
C THR A 363 14.59 24.77 27.59
N TYR A 364 15.47 25.14 28.54
CA TYR A 364 15.13 25.48 29.91
C TYR A 364 15.54 26.93 30.19
N ILE A 365 14.58 27.75 30.61
CA ILE A 365 14.82 29.17 30.95
C ILE A 365 14.30 29.42 32.36
N GLU A 366 15.18 29.86 33.26
CA GLU A 366 14.81 30.30 34.61
C GLU A 366 14.02 31.62 34.54
N ALA A 367 12.94 31.75 35.31
CA ALA A 367 12.20 33.02 35.41
C ALA A 367 12.89 33.97 36.41
N ASP A 368 12.87 35.28 36.15
CA ASP A 368 13.57 36.25 37.01
C ASP A 368 12.97 36.29 38.44
N ALA A 369 11.68 36.02 38.56
CA ALA A 369 10.95 36.07 39.83
C ALA A 369 10.90 34.74 40.60
N VAL A 370 11.29 33.62 39.99
CA VAL A 370 11.15 32.27 40.57
C VAL A 370 12.42 31.46 40.32
N ALA A 371 13.04 30.99 41.40
CA ALA A 371 14.25 30.17 41.32
C ALA A 371 13.99 28.83 40.61
N ALA A 372 15.00 28.34 39.88
CA ALA A 372 14.94 27.06 39.15
C ALA A 372 14.56 25.85 40.03
N THR A 373 14.77 25.92 41.35
CA THR A 373 14.33 24.90 42.34
C THR A 373 12.80 24.77 42.47
N HIS A 374 12.03 25.75 41.97
CA HIS A 374 10.57 25.79 42.08
C HIS A 374 9.86 25.74 40.72
N GLY A 375 10.54 26.12 39.65
CA GLY A 375 10.05 25.94 38.29
C GLY A 375 10.94 26.58 37.23
N ALA A 376 10.67 26.26 35.97
CA ALA A 376 11.32 26.85 34.81
C ALA A 376 10.34 26.95 33.62
N TRP A 377 10.65 27.84 32.68
CA TRP A 377 10.05 27.81 31.35
C TRP A 377 10.69 26.68 30.55
N VAL A 378 9.89 25.70 30.15
CA VAL A 378 10.35 24.51 29.43
C VAL A 378 9.80 24.53 28.01
N ARG A 379 10.68 24.42 27.02
CA ARG A 379 10.29 24.34 25.61
C ARG A 379 9.36 23.14 25.38
N SER A 380 8.21 23.39 24.75
CA SER A 380 7.27 22.36 24.31
C SER A 380 7.92 21.51 23.23
N ARG A 381 7.77 20.18 23.28
CA ARG A 381 8.55 19.16 22.53
C ARG A 381 8.66 19.40 21.01
N GLU A 382 9.57 20.27 20.64
CA GLU A 382 10.10 20.44 19.28
C GLU A 382 11.41 19.67 19.14
N THR A 383 11.81 19.46 17.89
CA THR A 383 13.08 18.83 17.53
C THR A 383 14.27 19.62 18.10
N TYR A 384 15.20 18.97 18.81
CA TYR A 384 16.42 19.62 19.32
C TYR A 384 17.33 20.00 18.15
N THR A 385 17.49 21.30 17.92
CA THR A 385 18.35 21.83 16.85
C THR A 385 19.50 22.64 17.44
N VAL A 386 20.61 22.77 16.71
CA VAL A 386 21.71 23.66 17.13
C VAL A 386 21.30 25.15 17.16
N LEU A 387 20.26 25.54 16.40
CA LEU A 387 19.79 26.93 16.33
C LEU A 387 19.11 27.41 17.62
N ILE A 388 18.31 26.55 18.27
CA ILE A 388 17.64 26.94 19.53
C ILE A 388 18.64 27.24 20.65
N PHE A 389 19.87 26.73 20.54
CA PHE A 389 20.99 27.00 21.45
C PHE A 389 21.92 28.13 20.93
N GLY A 390 21.59 28.76 19.81
CA GLY A 390 22.26 29.97 19.31
C GLY A 390 23.40 29.74 18.33
N ALA A 391 23.44 28.59 17.64
CA ALA A 391 24.40 28.41 16.55
C ALA A 391 24.20 29.46 15.46
N ASP A 392 25.30 29.91 14.83
CA ASP A 392 25.27 30.87 13.74
C ASP A 392 25.12 30.15 12.39
N PRO A 393 23.95 30.23 11.70
CA PRO A 393 23.75 29.60 10.40
C PRO A 393 24.38 30.36 9.25
N THR A 394 25.09 31.47 9.49
CA THR A 394 25.79 32.24 8.45
C THR A 394 27.23 31.80 8.26
N GLY A 395 27.82 31.10 9.23
CA GLY A 395 29.19 30.64 9.21
C GLY A 395 30.20 31.77 9.36
N VAL A 396 29.79 32.87 9.98
CA VAL A 396 30.64 34.04 10.26
C VAL A 396 31.27 33.91 11.65
N MET A 397 30.57 33.26 12.58
CA MET A 397 31.03 33.02 13.94
C MET A 397 31.10 31.51 14.26
N PRO A 398 32.12 31.07 15.03
CA PRO A 398 32.18 29.70 15.52
C PRO A 398 30.96 29.34 16.38
N SER A 399 30.39 28.15 16.14
CA SER A 399 29.19 27.64 16.82
C SER A 399 29.48 26.56 17.86
N ASN A 400 30.74 26.44 18.31
CA ASN A 400 31.23 25.37 19.20
C ASN A 400 30.41 25.22 20.49
N ASP A 401 30.12 26.33 21.18
CA ASP A 401 29.34 26.33 22.42
C ASP A 401 27.91 25.86 22.19
N ALA A 402 27.22 26.40 21.17
CA ALA A 402 25.85 26.04 20.86
C ALA A 402 25.70 24.56 20.52
N PHE A 403 26.65 23.99 19.77
CA PHE A 403 26.67 22.55 19.47
C PHE A 403 26.93 21.72 20.73
N SER A 404 27.88 22.13 21.58
CA SER A 404 28.18 21.40 22.82
C SER A 404 27.00 21.41 23.79
N ILE A 405 26.31 22.55 23.94
CA ILE A 405 25.10 22.66 24.76
C ILE A 405 23.98 21.82 24.16
N ALA A 406 23.77 21.88 22.83
CA ALA A 406 22.76 21.07 22.16
C ALA A 406 22.97 19.57 22.39
N ALA A 407 24.21 19.08 22.34
CA ALA A 407 24.53 17.70 22.62
C ALA A 407 24.26 17.31 24.10
N LYS A 408 24.69 18.16 25.04
CA LYS A 408 24.54 17.90 26.48
C LYS A 408 23.10 17.96 26.95
N VAL A 409 22.30 18.92 26.47
CA VAL A 409 20.90 19.13 26.87
C VAL A 409 19.95 18.14 26.17
N SER A 410 20.31 17.65 24.99
CA SER A 410 19.47 16.69 24.25
C SER A 410 19.13 15.45 25.08
N PRO A 411 17.84 15.06 25.14
CA PRO A 411 17.39 13.85 25.81
C PRO A 411 18.12 12.65 25.24
N ALA A 412 18.70 11.86 26.14
CA ALA A 412 19.42 10.66 25.78
C ALA A 412 18.70 9.42 26.33
N GLN A 413 18.81 8.32 25.61
CA GLN A 413 18.35 7.01 26.06
C GLN A 413 19.49 6.01 25.98
N ASN A 414 19.51 5.07 26.92
CA ASN A 414 20.37 3.90 26.81
C ASN A 414 19.60 2.84 26.00
N GLU A 415 19.91 2.69 24.71
CA GLU A 415 19.19 1.77 23.81
C GLU A 415 19.46 0.27 24.08
N VAL A 416 20.29 -0.07 25.08
CA VAL A 416 20.58 -1.47 25.46
C VAL A 416 19.47 -2.04 26.37
N GLU A 417 18.20 -1.92 25.99
CA GLU A 417 17.11 -2.66 26.63
C GLU A 417 17.12 -4.12 26.14
N GLY A 418 17.76 -5.03 26.90
CA GLY A 418 17.78 -6.46 26.58
C GLY A 418 18.80 -7.29 27.36
N PRO A 419 18.99 -8.59 27.02
CA PRO A 419 19.83 -9.54 27.76
C PRO A 419 21.35 -9.27 27.73
N ARG A 420 21.79 -8.11 27.20
CA ARG A 420 23.20 -7.68 27.12
C ARG A 420 23.56 -6.61 28.16
N ARG A 421 22.77 -6.48 29.23
CA ARG A 421 22.87 -5.45 30.29
C ARG A 421 24.20 -5.37 31.05
N SER A 422 25.10 -6.35 30.94
CA SER A 422 26.35 -6.41 31.72
C SER A 422 27.52 -5.64 31.11
N PHE A 423 27.38 -5.09 29.89
CA PHE A 423 28.44 -4.29 29.28
C PHE A 423 28.04 -2.81 29.28
N PRO A 424 28.89 -1.90 29.77
CA PRO A 424 28.55 -0.47 29.82
C PRO A 424 28.40 0.08 28.39
N ALA A 425 27.49 1.03 28.20
CA ALA A 425 27.24 1.69 26.91
C ALA A 425 26.99 3.18 27.13
N ALA A 426 27.34 4.03 26.15
CA ALA A 426 27.03 5.45 26.18
C ALA A 426 25.53 5.69 25.97
N ASP A 427 25.01 6.76 26.56
CA ASP A 427 23.65 7.20 26.28
C ASP A 427 23.61 7.86 24.90
N ILE A 428 22.58 7.56 24.11
CA ILE A 428 22.45 8.02 22.73
C ILE A 428 21.48 9.20 22.67
N ALA A 429 21.85 10.27 21.95
CA ALA A 429 20.98 11.40 21.69
C ALA A 429 21.08 11.88 20.23
N HIS A 430 20.01 12.54 19.75
CA HIS A 430 19.93 13.05 18.38
C HIS A 430 19.84 14.57 18.38
N VAL A 431 20.69 15.22 17.59
CA VAL A 431 20.69 16.69 17.40
C VAL A 431 20.58 17.01 15.93
N ARG A 432 19.66 17.90 15.57
CA ARG A 432 19.50 18.34 14.19
C ARG A 432 20.30 19.60 13.87
N ILE A 433 20.78 19.68 12.65
CA ILE A 433 21.50 20.82 12.10
C ILE A 433 20.65 21.37 10.94
N PRO A 434 19.84 22.42 11.19
CA PRO A 434 18.96 23.02 10.19
C PRO A 434 19.73 23.70 9.05
N PRO A 435 19.07 24.08 7.94
CA PRO A 435 19.72 24.74 6.80
C PRO A 435 20.54 25.97 7.20
N GLY A 436 21.78 26.07 6.71
CA GLY A 436 22.74 27.09 7.12
C GLY A 436 24.19 26.65 6.93
N VAL A 437 25.13 27.58 7.04
CA VAL A 437 26.56 27.30 7.14
C VAL A 437 26.96 27.48 8.59
N TYR A 438 27.58 26.48 9.21
CA TYR A 438 28.03 26.54 10.60
C TYR A 438 29.53 26.30 10.65
N GLU A 439 30.28 27.15 11.33
CA GLU A 439 31.71 26.99 11.51
C GLU A 439 32.01 26.37 12.87
N LEU A 440 32.81 25.30 12.88
CA LEU A 440 33.36 24.69 14.08
C LEU A 440 34.88 24.79 14.05
N THR A 441 35.49 25.18 15.16
CA THR A 441 36.94 25.40 15.25
C THR A 441 37.65 24.47 16.24
N GLU A 442 36.89 23.77 17.08
CA GLU A 442 37.39 22.82 18.07
C GLU A 442 36.40 21.68 18.32
N LEU A 443 36.88 20.58 18.89
CA LEU A 443 36.07 19.40 19.16
C LEU A 443 34.88 19.70 20.07
N ILE A 444 33.68 19.31 19.62
CA ILE A 444 32.43 19.45 20.36
C ILE A 444 32.43 18.55 21.59
N ASP A 445 32.06 19.13 22.73
CA ASP A 445 31.87 18.39 23.96
C ASP A 445 30.44 17.89 24.06
N VAL A 446 30.29 16.57 24.05
CA VAL A 446 28.99 15.88 24.07
C VAL A 446 28.65 15.31 25.45
N GLY A 447 29.46 15.59 26.48
CA GLY A 447 29.21 15.14 27.84
C GLY A 447 29.21 13.61 27.98
N GLY A 448 30.06 12.90 27.22
CA GLY A 448 30.15 11.44 27.25
C GLY A 448 29.01 10.68 26.55
N LYS A 449 28.08 11.40 25.91
CA LYS A 449 26.98 10.82 25.11
C LYS A 449 27.42 10.48 23.69
N GLU A 450 26.77 9.50 23.08
CA GLU A 450 26.88 9.26 21.65
C GLU A 450 25.85 10.09 20.89
N ILE A 451 26.30 11.03 20.06
CA ILE A 451 25.42 11.98 19.37
C ILE A 451 25.28 11.59 17.90
N TYR A 452 24.04 11.47 17.43
CA TYR A 452 23.73 11.47 16.01
C TYR A 452 23.36 12.89 15.58
N TRP A 453 24.28 13.52 14.86
CA TRP A 453 24.12 14.80 14.19
C TRP A 453 23.36 14.61 12.89
N ILE A 454 22.12 15.08 12.82
CA ILE A 454 21.26 14.94 11.64
C ILE A 454 21.35 16.23 10.82
N LEU A 455 22.09 16.16 9.72
CA LEU A 455 22.30 17.29 8.81
C LEU A 455 21.11 17.42 7.86
N GLU A 456 20.33 18.49 8.00
CA GLU A 456 19.14 18.74 7.17
C GLU A 456 19.54 19.28 5.77
N PRO A 457 18.68 19.11 4.74
CA PRO A 457 18.95 19.63 3.41
C PRO A 457 19.28 21.13 3.40
N GLY A 458 20.44 21.49 2.83
CA GLY A 458 20.91 22.88 2.79
C GLY A 458 21.77 23.29 3.99
N ALA A 459 22.04 22.39 4.94
CA ALA A 459 23.03 22.60 5.99
C ALA A 459 24.44 22.20 5.54
N ARG A 460 25.43 22.98 5.94
CA ARG A 460 26.86 22.72 5.73
C ARG A 460 27.62 23.04 7.01
N VAL A 461 28.42 22.10 7.49
CA VAL A 461 29.33 22.32 8.62
C VAL A 461 30.74 22.48 8.07
N ILE A 462 31.41 23.57 8.40
CA ILE A 462 32.83 23.79 8.14
C ILE A 462 33.58 23.24 9.36
N GLY A 463 34.50 22.29 9.13
CA GLY A 463 35.16 21.55 10.19
C GLY A 463 34.27 20.46 10.77
N ALA A 464 33.65 19.63 9.91
CA ALA A 464 32.74 18.58 10.39
C ALA A 464 33.47 17.53 11.24
N ASP A 465 34.79 17.38 11.10
CA ASP A 465 35.64 16.52 11.94
C ASP A 465 35.69 16.94 13.42
N PHE A 466 35.29 18.18 13.72
CA PHE A 466 35.09 18.64 15.08
C PHE A 466 33.76 18.20 15.67
N LEU A 467 32.84 17.68 14.86
CA LEU A 467 31.68 16.97 15.38
C LEU A 467 32.15 15.70 16.07
N ASN A 468 31.79 15.59 17.34
CA ASN A 468 32.07 14.43 18.14
C ASN A 468 30.82 13.54 18.11
N GLY A 469 30.92 12.36 17.49
CA GLY A 469 29.81 11.42 17.29
C GLY A 469 29.58 11.06 15.82
N HIS A 470 28.35 10.70 15.49
CA HIS A 470 27.94 10.25 14.15
C HIS A 470 27.27 11.37 13.36
N LEU A 471 27.69 11.58 12.11
CA LEU A 471 27.01 12.50 11.19
C LEU A 471 26.11 11.72 10.22
N ILE A 472 24.81 11.99 10.28
CA ILE A 472 23.81 11.49 9.32
C ILE A 472 23.54 12.61 8.32
N ARG A 473 23.87 12.36 7.05
CA ARG A 473 23.54 13.26 5.94
C ARG A 473 22.29 12.79 5.22
N HIS A 474 21.43 13.73 4.84
CA HIS A 474 20.20 13.44 4.10
C HIS A 474 20.41 12.67 2.78
N ASP A 475 21.57 12.80 2.13
CA ASP A 475 21.93 12.06 0.91
C ASP A 475 22.52 10.65 1.16
N GLY A 476 22.97 10.35 2.39
CA GLY A 476 23.52 9.04 2.77
C GLY A 476 22.46 7.98 3.14
N THR A 477 21.21 8.41 3.40
CA THR A 477 20.11 7.54 3.85
C THR A 477 19.08 7.20 2.77
N VAL A 478 19.27 7.62 1.51
CA VAL A 478 18.23 7.46 0.47
C VAL A 478 18.27 6.07 -0.15
N LEU A 479 17.44 5.16 0.38
CA LEU A 479 17.33 3.78 -0.09
C LEU A 479 16.85 3.62 -1.55
N ASN A 480 16.27 4.65 -2.16
CA ASN A 480 15.77 4.62 -3.54
C ASN A 480 16.15 5.89 -4.32
N LYS A 481 17.25 5.81 -5.07
CA LYS A 481 17.66 6.85 -6.01
C LYS A 481 17.36 6.41 -7.44
N THR A 482 16.56 7.18 -8.17
CA THR A 482 16.19 6.83 -9.56
C THR A 482 17.36 6.96 -10.52
N GLN A 483 18.26 7.93 -10.29
CA GLN A 483 19.44 8.18 -11.12
C GLN A 483 20.63 8.67 -10.27
N PRO A 484 21.80 8.00 -10.31
CA PRO A 484 23.03 8.52 -9.71
C PRO A 484 23.60 9.69 -10.53
N TYR A 485 24.34 10.60 -9.87
CA TYR A 485 24.99 11.76 -10.49
C TYR A 485 26.26 12.20 -9.74
N GLY A 486 27.25 12.76 -10.43
CA GLY A 486 28.50 13.18 -9.79
C GLY A 486 29.41 12.00 -9.41
N ILE A 487 30.29 12.19 -8.42
CA ILE A 487 31.35 11.23 -8.04
C ILE A 487 31.49 10.99 -6.52
N VAL A 488 30.59 11.60 -5.72
CA VAL A 488 30.55 11.53 -4.25
C VAL A 488 29.21 10.94 -3.78
N TYR A 489 28.55 11.44 -2.74
CA TYR A 489 27.20 11.00 -2.32
C TYR A 489 26.17 10.95 -3.46
N GLY A 490 26.32 11.83 -4.46
CA GLY A 490 25.50 11.79 -5.67
C GLY A 490 25.61 10.46 -6.45
N ALA A 491 26.76 9.78 -6.40
CA ALA A 491 27.02 8.54 -7.12
C ALA A 491 26.66 7.28 -6.32
N VAL A 492 26.22 7.45 -5.05
CA VAL A 492 25.94 6.36 -4.13
C VAL A 492 24.44 6.26 -3.80
N GLY A 493 23.93 5.05 -3.64
CA GLY A 493 22.59 4.79 -3.08
C GLY A 493 22.56 4.97 -1.57
N THR A 494 23.34 4.16 -0.85
CA THR A 494 23.57 4.32 0.60
C THR A 494 25.04 4.12 0.95
N ALA A 495 25.53 4.85 1.95
CA ALA A 495 26.90 4.78 2.42
C ALA A 495 26.95 4.53 3.93
N ALA A 496 27.72 3.54 4.34
CA ALA A 496 28.07 3.26 5.73
C ALA A 496 29.59 3.31 5.90
N ARG A 497 30.05 4.07 6.89
CA ARG A 497 31.46 4.16 7.25
C ARG A 497 31.64 4.04 8.75
N ILE A 498 32.71 3.36 9.17
CA ILE A 498 33.24 3.44 10.54
C ILE A 498 34.66 4.02 10.50
N SER A 499 34.94 4.97 11.41
CA SER A 499 36.20 5.75 11.46
C SER A 499 36.45 6.61 10.21
N GLY A 500 37.57 7.33 10.18
CA GLY A 500 37.95 8.27 9.11
C GLY A 500 37.45 9.70 9.37
N SER A 501 37.74 10.62 8.45
CA SER A 501 37.21 11.98 8.51
C SER A 501 35.70 11.98 8.21
N LEU A 502 34.95 12.77 8.97
CA LEU A 502 33.55 13.07 8.70
C LEU A 502 33.42 13.97 7.47
N ASP A 503 34.43 14.76 7.12
CA ASP A 503 34.49 15.57 5.89
C ASP A 503 34.77 14.74 4.62
N ASP A 504 35.31 13.52 4.77
CA ASP A 504 35.56 12.64 3.63
C ASP A 504 34.26 12.13 3.01
N ASN A 505 34.17 12.25 1.69
CA ASN A 505 33.08 11.67 0.91
C ASN A 505 33.33 10.18 0.60
N PRO A 506 32.30 9.40 0.21
CA PRO A 506 32.51 8.12 -0.43
C PRO A 506 33.37 8.31 -1.69
N GLU A 507 34.52 7.67 -1.75
CA GLU A 507 35.40 7.71 -2.91
C GLU A 507 34.93 6.68 -3.93
N ILE A 508 34.30 7.13 -5.02
CA ILE A 508 33.72 6.23 -6.04
C ILE A 508 34.65 6.08 -7.25
N THR A 509 35.18 7.19 -7.78
CA THR A 509 36.03 7.19 -8.99
C THR A 509 37.46 7.67 -8.72
N GLY A 510 37.75 8.19 -7.53
CA GLY A 510 39.03 8.83 -7.18
C GLY A 510 39.36 10.10 -7.97
N LEU A 511 38.44 10.60 -8.79
CA LEU A 511 38.64 11.81 -9.60
C LEU A 511 38.57 13.04 -8.70
N ASN A 512 39.64 13.83 -8.66
CA ASN A 512 39.69 15.10 -7.92
C ASN A 512 39.69 16.34 -8.82
N ASP A 513 39.75 16.17 -10.15
CA ASP A 513 39.74 17.25 -11.14
C ASP A 513 38.97 16.82 -12.40
N VAL A 514 38.21 17.74 -12.99
CA VAL A 514 37.42 17.54 -14.21
C VAL A 514 38.29 17.15 -15.42
N ASN A 515 39.55 17.58 -15.47
CA ASN A 515 40.48 17.22 -16.54
C ASN A 515 40.79 15.72 -16.58
N LEU A 516 40.66 15.02 -15.45
CA LEU A 516 40.87 13.59 -15.36
C LEU A 516 39.77 12.76 -16.05
N LEU A 517 38.63 13.39 -16.40
CA LEU A 517 37.58 12.75 -17.22
C LEU A 517 38.09 12.30 -18.60
N GLY A 518 39.16 12.92 -19.11
CA GLY A 518 39.79 12.54 -20.38
C GLY A 518 40.69 11.31 -20.31
N VAL A 519 41.09 10.89 -19.10
CA VAL A 519 41.99 9.74 -18.87
C VAL A 519 41.25 8.57 -18.22
N TYR A 520 40.09 8.83 -17.61
CA TYR A 520 39.21 7.82 -17.04
C TYR A 520 37.91 7.74 -17.88
N PRO A 521 37.79 6.83 -18.86
CA PRO A 521 36.68 6.81 -19.81
C PRO A 521 35.37 6.20 -19.24
N THR A 522 35.43 5.45 -18.15
CA THR A 522 34.29 4.79 -17.50
C THR A 522 33.67 5.64 -16.38
N ARG A 523 32.44 5.35 -15.94
CA ARG A 523 31.74 6.10 -14.88
C ARG A 523 31.18 5.13 -13.86
N ASP A 524 31.52 5.36 -12.60
CA ASP A 524 31.19 4.43 -11.51
C ASP A 524 30.04 5.01 -10.67
N ALA A 525 29.11 4.15 -10.29
CA ALA A 525 28.03 4.42 -9.35
C ALA A 525 27.81 3.18 -8.48
N VAL A 526 27.52 3.37 -7.20
CA VAL A 526 27.51 2.30 -6.21
C VAL A 526 26.19 2.27 -5.46
N ALA A 527 25.52 1.11 -5.39
CA ALA A 527 24.27 1.00 -4.63
C ALA A 527 24.52 1.06 -3.12
N ILE A 528 25.53 0.34 -2.63
CA ILE A 528 25.92 0.25 -1.21
C ILE A 528 27.43 0.48 -1.10
N PHE A 529 27.82 1.59 -0.48
CA PHE A 529 29.20 1.86 -0.11
C PHE A 529 29.41 1.47 1.36
N ALA A 530 30.37 0.61 1.64
CA ALA A 530 30.71 0.19 2.99
C ALA A 530 32.22 0.33 3.20
N GLN A 531 32.63 1.13 4.17
CA GLN A 531 34.03 1.39 4.50
C GLN A 531 34.27 1.19 5.99
N ALA A 532 35.34 0.47 6.31
CA ALA A 532 35.85 0.38 7.68
C ALA A 532 37.31 0.78 7.67
N GLU A 533 37.62 1.82 8.42
CA GLU A 533 38.98 2.24 8.68
C GLU A 533 39.36 1.87 10.11
N SER A 534 40.58 1.38 10.30
CA SER A 534 41.07 1.13 11.65
C SER A 534 41.48 2.49 12.22
N PRO A 535 40.83 3.00 13.27
CA PRO A 535 41.29 4.23 13.89
C PRO A 535 42.67 4.02 14.54
N PRO A 536 43.49 5.07 14.67
CA PRO A 536 44.59 5.04 15.63
C PRO A 536 44.04 4.88 17.06
N ALA A 537 44.90 4.47 17.99
CA ALA A 537 44.59 4.51 19.42
C ALA A 537 44.08 5.90 19.83
N LEU A 538 43.05 5.97 20.68
CA LEU A 538 42.54 7.25 21.18
C LEU A 538 43.63 7.97 22.00
N VAL A 539 44.29 7.23 22.87
CA VAL A 539 45.46 7.65 23.64
C VAL A 539 46.25 6.42 24.06
N THR A 540 47.58 6.55 24.14
CA THR A 540 48.44 5.61 24.88
C THR A 540 48.86 6.28 26.18
N VAL A 541 48.55 5.66 27.31
CA VAL A 541 48.91 6.14 28.65
C VAL A 541 50.15 5.38 29.10
N GLU A 542 51.26 6.10 29.26
CA GLU A 542 52.52 5.51 29.69
C GLU A 542 52.60 5.41 31.22
N ALA A 543 53.04 4.25 31.70
CA ALA A 543 53.28 3.92 33.11
C ALA A 543 52.20 4.36 34.12
N PRO A 544 50.89 4.16 33.86
CA PRO A 544 49.83 4.49 34.82
C PRO A 544 49.87 3.58 36.06
N SER A 545 49.12 3.97 37.09
CA SER A 545 48.82 3.10 38.23
C SER A 545 47.42 2.50 38.12
N TYR A 546 47.27 1.27 38.62
CA TYR A 546 46.04 0.51 38.55
C TYR A 546 45.50 0.18 39.94
N THR A 547 44.19 0.17 40.04
CA THR A 547 43.46 -0.51 41.10
C THR A 547 42.54 -1.56 40.47
N ALA A 548 41.78 -2.30 41.28
CA ALA A 548 40.83 -3.29 40.79
C ALA A 548 39.88 -2.76 39.70
N THR A 549 39.52 -1.47 39.73
CA THR A 549 38.52 -0.88 38.82
C THR A 549 38.94 0.48 38.26
N ARG A 550 40.20 0.91 38.45
CA ARG A 550 40.63 2.24 38.03
C ARG A 550 42.02 2.22 37.40
N ILE A 551 42.19 3.02 36.37
CA ILE A 551 43.49 3.45 35.84
C ILE A 551 43.69 4.93 36.17
N THR A 552 44.86 5.26 36.71
CA THR A 552 45.26 6.63 37.06
C THR A 552 46.51 6.99 36.24
N PRO A 553 46.36 7.80 35.17
CA PRO A 553 47.47 8.33 34.41
C PRO A 553 48.47 9.09 35.28
N VAL A 554 49.75 9.06 34.92
CA VAL A 554 50.81 9.86 35.59
C VAL A 554 50.57 11.36 35.41
N SER A 555 49.95 11.74 34.30
CA SER A 555 49.48 13.10 34.01
C SER A 555 48.05 13.02 33.47
N PRO A 556 47.17 13.97 33.83
CA PRO A 556 45.79 13.94 33.37
C PRO A 556 45.67 13.85 31.84
N LEU A 557 44.66 13.13 31.37
CA LEU A 557 44.32 13.04 29.95
C LEU A 557 44.04 14.45 29.38
N SER A 558 44.34 14.66 28.10
CA SER A 558 44.05 15.94 27.46
C SER A 558 42.53 16.18 27.37
N ALA A 559 42.12 17.45 27.34
CA ALA A 559 40.71 17.81 27.23
C ALA A 559 40.03 17.16 26.00
N ASP A 560 40.74 17.06 24.87
CA ASP A 560 40.22 16.41 23.66
C ASP A 560 40.01 14.90 23.85
N VAL A 561 40.92 14.23 24.57
CA VAL A 561 40.74 12.81 24.91
C VAL A 561 39.53 12.65 25.82
N VAL A 562 39.39 13.48 26.86
CA VAL A 562 38.24 13.46 27.79
C VAL A 562 36.92 13.65 27.05
N LYS A 563 36.84 14.62 26.12
CA LYS A 563 35.64 14.84 25.27
C LYS A 563 35.27 13.61 24.42
N ARG A 564 36.25 12.78 24.01
CA ARG A 564 36.05 11.58 23.19
C ARG A 564 35.71 10.33 23.99
N LEU A 565 35.88 10.34 25.32
CA LEU A 565 35.54 9.17 26.15
C LEU A 565 34.04 8.85 26.08
N ARG A 566 33.75 7.56 26.12
CA ARG A 566 32.40 6.99 26.16
C ARG A 566 32.39 5.81 27.12
N ARG A 567 31.29 5.64 27.85
CA ARG A 567 31.05 4.37 28.56
C ARG A 567 31.02 3.23 27.55
N GLY A 568 31.65 2.10 27.88
CA GLY A 568 31.78 0.95 26.98
C GLY A 568 33.03 0.93 26.11
N MET A 569 33.82 2.01 26.06
CA MET A 569 35.12 1.95 25.41
C MET A 569 36.04 0.94 26.09
N ILE A 570 36.78 0.17 25.31
CA ILE A 570 37.72 -0.85 25.81
C ILE A 570 39.09 -0.22 26.00
N ILE A 571 39.71 -0.52 27.14
CA ILE A 571 41.11 -0.21 27.44
C ILE A 571 41.87 -1.53 27.51
N ASP A 572 42.96 -1.64 26.75
CA ASP A 572 43.89 -2.78 26.83
C ASP A 572 45.24 -2.34 27.38
N THR A 573 45.86 -3.15 28.23
CA THR A 573 47.26 -2.93 28.62
C THR A 573 48.23 -3.39 27.53
N ILE A 574 49.34 -2.67 27.37
CA ILE A 574 50.49 -3.09 26.57
C ILE A 574 51.41 -3.91 27.47
N SER A 575 51.00 -5.13 27.80
CA SER A 575 51.75 -6.04 28.68
C SER A 575 51.63 -7.49 28.24
N SER A 576 52.42 -8.36 28.87
CA SER A 576 52.26 -9.80 28.76
C SER A 576 52.09 -10.37 30.17
N PRO A 577 50.89 -10.90 30.51
CA PRO A 577 49.66 -10.96 29.71
C PRO A 577 49.00 -9.58 29.48
N VAL A 578 48.09 -9.49 28.52
CA VAL A 578 47.26 -8.29 28.27
C VAL A 578 46.06 -8.33 29.22
N TYR A 579 45.66 -7.18 29.74
CA TYR A 579 44.45 -7.00 30.55
C TYR A 579 43.51 -6.02 29.86
N SER A 580 42.22 -6.34 29.83
CA SER A 580 41.18 -5.49 29.23
C SER A 580 40.18 -5.02 30.28
N GLY A 581 39.72 -3.77 30.16
CA GLY A 581 38.62 -3.21 30.97
C GLY A 581 37.69 -2.38 30.11
N ALA A 582 36.42 -2.25 30.51
CA ALA A 582 35.42 -1.44 29.81
C ALA A 582 35.11 -0.17 30.62
N ILE A 583 35.25 1.01 30.03
CA ILE A 583 35.08 2.30 30.72
C ILE A 583 33.66 2.43 31.28
N SER A 584 33.55 2.80 32.56
CA SER A 584 32.28 3.06 33.25
C SER A 584 32.08 4.55 33.56
N THR A 585 33.12 5.26 33.99
CA THR A 585 33.12 6.70 34.25
C THR A 585 34.56 7.25 34.31
N TRP A 586 34.72 8.57 34.37
CA TRP A 586 36.02 9.24 34.42
C TRP A 586 35.93 10.59 35.14
N ALA A 587 37.09 11.11 35.53
CA ALA A 587 37.22 12.47 36.05
C ALA A 587 37.09 13.50 34.93
N GLU A 588 36.34 14.59 35.17
CA GLU A 588 36.23 15.70 34.20
C GLU A 588 37.58 16.33 33.83
N ASP A 589 38.54 16.31 34.76
CA ASP A 589 39.90 16.80 34.56
C ASP A 589 40.84 15.78 33.91
N GLY A 590 40.37 14.55 33.63
CA GLY A 590 41.15 13.48 33.04
C GLY A 590 42.14 12.80 34.01
N SER A 591 42.07 13.07 35.31
CA SER A 591 43.01 12.51 36.30
C SER A 591 42.85 11.01 36.57
N TRP A 592 41.68 10.44 36.29
CA TRP A 592 41.45 8.99 36.42
C TRP A 592 40.31 8.53 35.52
N VAL A 593 40.30 7.23 35.21
CA VAL A 593 39.23 6.54 34.48
C VAL A 593 38.89 5.24 35.22
N GLU A 594 37.60 4.97 35.40
CA GLU A 594 37.08 3.73 35.98
C GLU A 594 36.62 2.75 34.91
N VAL A 595 36.75 1.46 35.23
CA VAL A 595 36.27 0.34 34.43
C VAL A 595 35.20 -0.45 35.17
N GLU A 596 34.23 -0.96 34.44
CA GLU A 596 33.13 -1.77 34.94
C GLU A 596 33.63 -3.16 35.33
N ASP A 597 33.25 -3.65 36.52
CA ASP A 597 33.52 -4.99 37.06
C ASP A 597 35.01 -5.41 37.17
N GLY A 598 35.94 -4.57 36.75
CA GLY A 598 37.38 -4.73 36.90
C GLY A 598 38.11 -5.05 35.60
N TRP A 599 39.33 -5.58 35.73
CA TRP A 599 40.22 -5.87 34.60
C TRP A 599 40.28 -7.38 34.34
N PHE A 600 40.30 -7.78 33.08
CA PHE A 600 40.25 -9.20 32.70
C PHE A 600 41.47 -9.58 31.86
N GLU A 601 42.18 -10.63 32.26
CA GLU A 601 43.33 -11.14 31.53
C GLU A 601 42.92 -11.78 30.19
N VAL A 602 43.45 -11.27 29.08
CA VAL A 602 43.10 -11.68 27.70
C VAL A 602 43.82 -12.98 27.32
N THR A 603 43.39 -14.07 27.94
CA THR A 603 43.90 -15.44 27.69
C THR A 603 42.90 -16.31 26.95
N GLY A 604 41.64 -15.86 26.84
CA GLY A 604 40.52 -16.66 26.34
C GLY A 604 40.07 -17.78 27.30
N SER A 605 40.58 -17.82 28.54
CA SER A 605 40.27 -18.90 29.51
C SER A 605 40.01 -18.41 30.94
N VAL A 606 40.47 -17.21 31.32
CA VAL A 606 40.23 -16.61 32.65
C VAL A 606 39.07 -15.62 32.56
N THR A 607 38.09 -15.74 33.47
CA THR A 607 36.90 -14.87 33.52
C THR A 607 36.78 -14.09 34.82
N GLU A 608 37.67 -14.32 35.79
CA GLU A 608 37.71 -13.57 37.05
C GLU A 608 38.56 -12.31 36.90
N PRO A 609 38.15 -11.18 37.50
CA PRO A 609 38.90 -9.94 37.37
C PRO A 609 40.23 -9.99 38.12
N THR A 610 41.29 -9.47 37.51
CA THR A 610 42.65 -9.41 38.03
C THR A 610 43.27 -8.05 37.76
N THR A 611 43.80 -7.40 38.80
CA THR A 611 44.41 -6.07 38.66
C THR A 611 45.67 -6.14 37.79
N PRO A 612 45.82 -5.26 36.78
CA PRO A 612 47.03 -5.19 35.98
C PRO A 612 48.24 -4.77 36.82
N PRO A 613 49.47 -5.13 36.42
CA PRO A 613 50.66 -4.61 37.05
C PRO A 613 50.77 -3.08 36.90
N ASP A 614 51.11 -2.38 37.98
CA ASP A 614 51.45 -0.96 37.94
C ASP A 614 52.58 -0.70 36.93
N GLY A 615 52.47 0.41 36.20
CA GLY A 615 53.43 0.80 35.18
C GLY A 615 53.27 0.09 33.84
N ALA A 616 52.31 -0.83 33.67
CA ALA A 616 51.95 -1.34 32.36
C ALA A 616 51.25 -0.24 31.54
N ASP A 617 51.78 0.13 30.39
CA ASP A 617 51.15 1.11 29.50
C ASP A 617 49.74 0.65 29.10
N ALA A 618 48.85 1.58 28.75
CA ALA A 618 47.48 1.26 28.30
C ALA A 618 47.12 1.97 27.00
N ILE A 619 46.36 1.30 26.16
CA ILE A 619 45.77 1.83 24.93
C ILE A 619 44.26 1.93 25.10
N PHE A 620 43.73 3.12 24.84
CA PHE A 620 42.30 3.38 24.86
C PHE A 620 41.69 3.17 23.48
N ASN A 621 40.50 2.55 23.45
CA ASN A 621 39.74 2.22 22.25
C ASN A 621 40.48 1.24 21.31
N SER A 622 41.02 0.17 21.88
CA SER A 622 41.83 -0.85 21.19
C SER A 622 40.94 -1.80 20.38
N PHE A 623 40.79 -1.54 19.09
CA PHE A 623 40.19 -2.50 18.14
C PHE A 623 41.29 -3.20 17.33
N THR A 624 41.39 -4.52 17.46
CA THR A 624 42.42 -5.33 16.77
C THR A 624 41.93 -5.97 15.47
N LYS A 625 40.63 -5.83 15.15
CA LYS A 625 40.00 -6.36 13.94
C LYS A 625 38.82 -5.49 13.54
N ILE A 626 38.70 -5.22 12.25
CA ILE A 626 37.60 -4.43 11.66
C ILE A 626 36.96 -5.18 10.49
N TRP A 627 35.69 -4.90 10.25
CA TRP A 627 34.92 -5.42 9.12
C TRP A 627 34.11 -4.29 8.50
N ALA A 628 34.18 -4.12 7.18
CA ALA A 628 33.29 -3.21 6.47
C ALA A 628 31.87 -3.80 6.32
N PHE A 629 31.76 -5.13 6.26
CA PHE A 629 30.49 -5.83 6.14
C PHE A 629 30.56 -7.20 6.83
N ASN A 630 29.47 -7.62 7.48
CA ASN A 630 29.33 -8.95 8.08
C ASN A 630 27.87 -9.41 8.00
N GLY A 631 27.61 -10.56 7.38
CA GLY A 631 26.27 -11.12 7.21
C GLY A 631 26.12 -12.44 7.95
N ASN A 632 25.02 -12.63 8.68
CA ASN A 632 24.68 -13.88 9.36
C ASN A 632 23.27 -14.33 8.95
N THR A 633 23.13 -15.57 8.48
CA THR A 633 21.82 -16.21 8.31
C THR A 633 21.74 -17.46 9.17
N ILE A 634 20.74 -17.53 10.05
CA ILE A 634 20.63 -18.58 11.08
C ILE A 634 19.33 -19.36 10.88
N LEU A 635 19.46 -20.67 10.61
CA LEU A 635 18.35 -21.61 10.65
C LEU A 635 18.20 -22.13 12.09
N ARG A 636 17.11 -21.76 12.76
CA ARG A 636 16.82 -22.19 14.14
C ARG A 636 16.13 -23.55 14.18
N GLU A 637 16.28 -24.26 15.29
CA GLU A 637 15.53 -25.49 15.56
C GLU A 637 14.02 -25.25 15.43
N ASN A 638 13.29 -26.21 14.84
CA ASN A 638 11.86 -26.12 14.52
C ASN A 638 11.46 -25.00 13.53
N SER A 639 12.41 -24.31 12.88
CA SER A 639 12.09 -23.40 11.76
C SER A 639 11.64 -24.18 10.53
N PRO A 640 10.66 -23.70 9.73
CA PRO A 640 10.26 -24.33 8.47
C PRO A 640 11.26 -24.11 7.33
N ALA A 641 12.18 -23.15 7.46
CA ALA A 641 13.22 -22.92 6.45
C ALA A 641 14.19 -24.13 6.39
N ARG A 642 14.47 -24.61 5.18
CA ARG A 642 15.36 -25.78 4.92
C ARG A 642 16.65 -25.40 4.20
N VAL A 643 16.70 -24.19 3.64
CA VAL A 643 17.83 -23.61 2.91
C VAL A 643 17.99 -22.16 3.36
N ALA A 644 19.22 -21.66 3.37
CA ALA A 644 19.55 -20.29 3.71
C ALA A 644 20.58 -19.76 2.71
N CYS A 645 20.46 -18.47 2.38
CA CYS A 645 21.47 -17.72 1.66
C CYS A 645 21.84 -16.50 2.51
N THR A 646 23.14 -16.31 2.78
CA THR A 646 23.62 -15.17 3.57
C THR A 646 23.92 -13.96 2.70
N MET A 647 24.40 -14.19 1.47
CA MET A 647 24.64 -13.16 0.46
C MET A 647 24.29 -13.76 -0.91
N GLU A 648 23.36 -13.14 -1.61
CA GLU A 648 22.97 -13.51 -2.97
C GLU A 648 23.26 -12.33 -3.91
N LEU A 649 24.10 -12.55 -4.91
CA LEU A 649 24.43 -11.55 -5.94
C LEU A 649 23.69 -11.93 -7.23
N GLY A 650 22.61 -11.23 -7.53
CA GLY A 650 21.87 -11.37 -8.79
C GLY A 650 22.40 -10.41 -9.85
N PHE A 651 22.55 -10.89 -11.08
CA PHE A 651 23.01 -10.08 -12.22
C PHE A 651 22.13 -10.31 -13.45
N ILE A 652 21.73 -9.22 -14.11
CA ILE A 652 20.96 -9.24 -15.35
C ILE A 652 21.68 -8.31 -16.33
N ASN A 653 22.29 -8.88 -17.39
CA ASN A 653 22.85 -8.09 -18.48
C ASN A 653 21.85 -7.92 -19.62
N GLN A 654 21.34 -6.70 -19.81
CA GLN A 654 20.46 -6.36 -20.94
C GLN A 654 21.14 -5.45 -21.96
N THR A 655 22.42 -5.12 -21.79
CA THR A 655 23.14 -4.29 -22.75
C THR A 655 23.48 -5.09 -24.01
N SER A 656 23.35 -4.45 -25.17
CA SER A 656 23.87 -4.96 -26.45
C SER A 656 25.29 -4.45 -26.74
N THR A 657 25.85 -3.62 -25.85
CA THR A 657 27.15 -2.98 -26.06
C THR A 657 28.28 -3.84 -25.48
N PRO A 658 29.28 -4.25 -26.28
CA PRO A 658 30.41 -5.02 -25.77
C PRO A 658 31.29 -4.22 -24.79
N MET A 659 31.82 -4.89 -23.76
CA MET A 659 32.88 -4.31 -22.92
C MET A 659 34.20 -4.22 -23.71
N THR A 660 35.01 -3.20 -23.45
CA THR A 660 36.27 -2.92 -24.17
C THR A 660 37.51 -3.54 -23.51
N ASP A 661 37.34 -4.46 -22.55
CA ASP A 661 38.42 -4.97 -21.69
C ASP A 661 39.26 -6.12 -22.31
N GLY A 662 38.93 -6.52 -23.54
CA GLY A 662 39.73 -7.47 -24.33
C GLY A 662 39.64 -8.94 -23.90
N LEU A 663 38.63 -9.33 -23.12
CA LEU A 663 38.42 -10.74 -22.74
C LEU A 663 37.79 -11.61 -23.84
N THR A 664 36.96 -11.03 -24.72
CA THR A 664 36.58 -11.59 -26.04
C THR A 664 35.99 -10.45 -26.89
N PRO A 665 36.49 -10.15 -28.10
CA PRO A 665 35.91 -9.09 -28.92
C PRO A 665 34.48 -9.46 -29.38
N GLY A 666 33.46 -8.69 -28.99
CA GLY A 666 32.15 -8.70 -29.65
C GLY A 666 30.91 -9.04 -28.82
N GLU A 667 31.05 -9.36 -27.53
CA GLU A 667 29.91 -9.69 -26.66
C GLU A 667 29.81 -8.79 -25.40
N PRO A 668 28.60 -8.55 -24.87
CA PRO A 668 28.38 -7.81 -23.64
C PRO A 668 28.65 -8.69 -22.41
N TYR A 669 29.70 -8.37 -21.65
CA TYR A 669 30.04 -9.04 -20.39
C TYR A 669 29.94 -8.07 -19.20
N ALA A 670 30.04 -8.59 -17.98
CA ALA A 670 30.24 -7.81 -16.76
C ALA A 670 30.82 -8.68 -15.63
N TRP A 671 31.40 -8.04 -14.61
CA TRP A 671 31.86 -8.72 -13.40
C TRP A 671 30.71 -8.83 -12.38
N ILE A 672 30.42 -10.05 -11.91
CA ILE A 672 29.43 -10.29 -10.84
C ILE A 672 30.08 -10.17 -9.45
N TYR A 673 31.35 -10.56 -9.35
CA TYR A 673 32.18 -10.42 -8.17
C TYR A 673 33.59 -10.04 -8.60
N ASP A 674 34.06 -8.87 -8.16
CA ASP A 674 35.42 -8.39 -8.40
C ASP A 674 36.10 -8.08 -7.06
N ALA A 675 37.25 -8.73 -6.82
CA ALA A 675 38.03 -8.57 -5.60
C ALA A 675 39.38 -7.94 -5.95
N VAL A 676 39.50 -6.64 -5.72
CA VAL A 676 40.66 -5.83 -6.11
C VAL A 676 41.40 -5.28 -4.89
N ALA A 677 42.75 -5.31 -4.94
CA ALA A 677 43.59 -4.60 -3.99
C ALA A 677 43.89 -3.20 -4.52
N LEU A 678 43.26 -2.16 -3.97
CA LEU A 678 43.31 -0.78 -4.49
C LEU A 678 44.63 -0.03 -4.16
N GLY A 679 45.49 -0.56 -3.29
CA GLY A 679 46.67 0.14 -2.77
C GLY A 679 47.88 0.28 -3.72
N GLY A 680 47.70 0.19 -5.04
CA GLY A 680 48.77 0.35 -6.03
C GLY A 680 49.82 -0.77 -6.08
N ALA A 681 50.88 -0.56 -6.87
CA ALA A 681 51.95 -1.54 -7.09
C ALA A 681 52.68 -1.88 -5.79
N GLY A 682 52.42 -3.08 -5.25
CA GLY A 682 53.04 -3.59 -4.02
C GLY A 682 52.02 -3.99 -2.94
N SER A 683 50.79 -3.49 -3.02
CA SER A 683 49.69 -3.87 -2.13
C SER A 683 49.11 -5.21 -2.55
N LYS A 684 49.34 -6.26 -1.74
CA LYS A 684 48.85 -7.62 -2.03
C LYS A 684 47.69 -7.97 -1.11
N ALA A 685 46.55 -8.35 -1.69
CA ALA A 685 45.54 -9.09 -0.96
C ALA A 685 46.04 -10.52 -0.71
N THR A 686 45.86 -11.05 0.50
CA THR A 686 46.24 -12.43 0.83
C THR A 686 45.30 -13.46 0.22
N ALA A 687 44.04 -13.08 -0.05
CA ALA A 687 43.07 -13.86 -0.80
C ALA A 687 41.91 -12.98 -1.30
N GLY A 688 41.34 -13.32 -2.46
CA GLY A 688 40.07 -12.76 -2.94
C GLY A 688 38.83 -13.50 -2.42
N TYR A 689 38.99 -14.77 -2.02
CA TYR A 689 37.94 -15.58 -1.40
C TYR A 689 38.59 -16.61 -0.45
N ILE A 690 38.10 -16.73 0.78
CA ILE A 690 38.55 -17.75 1.75
C ILE A 690 37.34 -18.50 2.30
N ALA A 691 37.32 -19.79 2.03
CA ALA A 691 36.50 -20.79 2.69
C ALA A 691 37.19 -21.26 3.99
N ARG A 692 36.47 -21.38 5.11
CA ARG A 692 36.97 -22.01 6.37
C ARG A 692 35.99 -23.06 6.85
N GLU A 693 36.51 -24.03 7.63
CA GLU A 693 35.75 -25.14 8.23
C GLU A 693 35.19 -26.15 7.19
N ASN A 694 34.08 -26.81 7.51
CA ASN A 694 33.52 -27.93 6.74
C ASN A 694 32.66 -27.43 5.57
N MET A 695 33.31 -27.07 4.46
CA MET A 695 32.60 -26.74 3.22
C MET A 695 32.45 -27.96 2.30
N PHE A 696 31.26 -28.13 1.75
CA PHE A 696 30.97 -29.21 0.80
C PHE A 696 31.41 -28.84 -0.64
N PHE A 697 31.25 -27.57 -1.04
CA PHE A 697 31.76 -27.02 -2.29
C PHE A 697 32.36 -25.63 -2.07
N GLY A 698 33.55 -25.36 -2.63
CA GLY A 698 34.14 -24.01 -2.65
C GLY A 698 33.68 -23.17 -3.85
N PHE A 699 33.53 -23.82 -5.02
CA PHE A 699 32.98 -23.24 -6.24
C PHE A 699 32.14 -24.32 -6.94
N GLN A 700 30.92 -24.01 -7.36
CA GLN A 700 30.03 -24.93 -8.06
C GLN A 700 29.24 -24.16 -9.12
N SER A 701 29.17 -24.69 -10.34
CA SER A 701 28.22 -24.27 -11.38
C SER A 701 27.20 -25.38 -11.58
N ALA A 702 25.92 -25.03 -11.63
CA ALA A 702 24.82 -25.93 -11.98
C ALA A 702 24.48 -25.84 -13.48
N GLY A 703 25.53 -25.77 -14.32
CA GLY A 703 25.48 -25.57 -15.77
C GLY A 703 26.79 -26.04 -16.43
N PRO A 704 26.97 -25.85 -17.75
CA PRO A 704 28.04 -26.51 -18.51
C PRO A 704 29.46 -26.04 -18.19
N ASP A 705 29.66 -24.79 -17.74
CA ASP A 705 30.98 -24.20 -17.71
C ASP A 705 31.41 -23.72 -16.30
N ILE A 706 32.58 -24.21 -15.85
CA ILE A 706 33.37 -23.67 -14.74
C ILE A 706 34.77 -23.43 -15.29
N ALA A 707 35.27 -22.19 -15.23
CA ALA A 707 36.59 -21.83 -15.70
C ALA A 707 37.43 -21.16 -14.60
N PHE A 708 38.70 -21.57 -14.49
CA PHE A 708 39.74 -20.91 -13.70
C PHE A 708 40.86 -20.48 -14.64
N SER A 709 41.24 -19.20 -14.65
CA SER A 709 42.29 -18.67 -15.54
C SER A 709 43.38 -17.93 -14.75
N ALA A 710 44.62 -18.00 -15.23
CA ALA A 710 45.74 -17.21 -14.72
C ALA A 710 46.31 -16.36 -15.87
N LYS A 711 46.39 -15.03 -15.69
CA LYS A 711 47.00 -14.11 -16.66
C LYS A 711 48.42 -13.74 -16.22
N GLN A 712 49.34 -13.72 -17.20
CA GLN A 712 50.75 -13.27 -17.13
C GLN A 712 51.60 -13.88 -16.00
N ASN A 713 52.62 -14.68 -16.40
CA ASN A 713 53.69 -15.26 -15.57
C ASN A 713 53.30 -16.18 -14.39
N ASN A 714 52.05 -16.63 -14.23
CA ASN A 714 51.64 -17.47 -13.10
C ASN A 714 51.11 -18.86 -13.52
N SER A 715 51.60 -19.90 -12.85
CA SER A 715 51.05 -21.25 -12.87
C SER A 715 49.68 -21.28 -12.20
N LEU A 716 48.70 -21.95 -12.81
CA LEU A 716 47.51 -22.39 -12.10
C LEU A 716 47.88 -23.61 -11.24
N VAL A 717 47.88 -23.47 -9.92
CA VAL A 717 48.26 -24.53 -8.99
C VAL A 717 47.01 -25.07 -8.28
N PHE A 718 46.69 -26.34 -8.52
CA PHE A 718 45.77 -27.11 -7.69
C PHE A 718 46.59 -27.94 -6.70
N SER A 719 46.62 -27.54 -5.43
CA SER A 719 47.37 -28.24 -4.37
C SER A 719 46.43 -28.85 -3.36
N VAL A 720 46.66 -30.13 -3.01
CA VAL A 720 45.96 -30.80 -1.91
C VAL A 720 47.00 -31.20 -0.86
N SER A 721 46.96 -30.54 0.29
CA SER A 721 47.98 -30.67 1.36
C SER A 721 47.61 -31.67 2.46
N GLY A 722 46.43 -32.30 2.38
CA GLY A 722 45.98 -33.33 3.31
C GLY A 722 46.59 -34.71 3.02
N ALA A 723 46.72 -35.55 4.05
CA ALA A 723 47.36 -36.87 3.95
C ALA A 723 46.74 -37.83 2.90
N ASN A 724 45.49 -37.60 2.48
CA ASN A 724 44.75 -38.39 1.48
C ASN A 724 44.15 -37.51 0.37
N GLY A 725 44.85 -36.46 -0.04
CA GLY A 725 44.36 -35.57 -1.11
C GLY A 725 44.32 -36.24 -2.49
N SER A 726 43.22 -36.08 -3.23
CA SER A 726 43.08 -36.55 -4.61
C SER A 726 42.47 -35.50 -5.51
N ILE A 727 42.87 -35.48 -6.79
CA ILE A 727 42.22 -34.71 -7.87
C ILE A 727 41.39 -35.71 -8.67
N GLU A 728 40.09 -35.48 -8.80
CA GLU A 728 39.19 -36.30 -9.61
C GLU A 728 38.79 -35.55 -10.89
N MET A 729 38.76 -36.26 -12.02
CA MET A 729 38.39 -35.72 -13.34
C MET A 729 37.39 -36.67 -13.99
N GLY A 730 36.24 -36.16 -14.44
CA GLY A 730 35.18 -36.92 -15.10
C GLY A 730 33.94 -37.18 -14.25
N SER A 731 32.84 -37.57 -14.89
CA SER A 731 31.57 -37.88 -14.22
C SER A 731 31.57 -39.28 -13.60
N ARG A 732 31.05 -39.41 -12.36
CA ARG A 732 30.78 -40.72 -11.74
C ARG A 732 29.50 -41.39 -12.25
N LEU A 733 28.69 -40.66 -13.02
CA LEU A 733 27.35 -41.09 -13.45
C LEU A 733 27.20 -41.25 -14.96
N VAL A 734 28.15 -40.73 -15.74
CA VAL A 734 28.12 -40.75 -17.22
C VAL A 734 29.44 -41.31 -17.73
N ALA A 735 29.37 -42.33 -18.57
CA ALA A 735 30.55 -43.00 -19.13
C ALA A 735 31.06 -42.25 -20.37
N ASP A 736 31.76 -41.14 -20.15
CA ASP A 736 32.38 -40.34 -21.21
C ASP A 736 33.89 -40.13 -20.98
N PRO A 737 34.70 -40.01 -22.05
CA PRO A 737 36.12 -39.67 -21.94
C PRO A 737 36.34 -38.35 -21.18
N SER A 738 37.35 -38.31 -20.33
CA SER A 738 37.84 -37.09 -19.69
C SER A 738 39.23 -36.76 -20.26
N THR A 739 39.41 -35.52 -20.71
CA THR A 739 40.65 -35.08 -21.39
C THR A 739 41.37 -33.99 -20.62
N ILE A 740 42.69 -33.91 -20.82
CA ILE A 740 43.51 -32.72 -20.56
C ILE A 740 44.16 -32.35 -21.88
N ASP A 741 43.82 -31.17 -22.39
CA ASP A 741 44.30 -30.70 -23.67
C ASP A 741 45.40 -29.66 -23.48
N PHE A 742 46.41 -29.74 -24.33
CA PHE A 742 47.51 -28.79 -24.38
C PHE A 742 47.51 -28.12 -25.76
N HIS A 743 47.34 -26.80 -25.75
CA HIS A 743 47.42 -25.94 -26.94
C HIS A 743 48.67 -25.07 -26.85
N THR A 744 49.45 -25.08 -27.91
CA THR A 744 50.76 -24.43 -28.07
C THR A 744 50.89 -23.76 -29.43
N SER A 745 50.10 -24.17 -30.42
CA SER A 745 50.15 -23.66 -31.79
C SER A 745 49.44 -22.31 -31.98
N GLY A 746 48.56 -21.93 -31.05
CA GLY A 746 47.78 -20.70 -31.12
C GLY A 746 46.71 -20.69 -32.22
N THR A 747 46.33 -21.87 -32.72
CA THR A 747 45.22 -22.05 -33.67
C THR A 747 44.01 -22.66 -32.99
N ASP A 748 42.84 -22.57 -33.63
CA ASP A 748 41.56 -23.11 -33.12
C ASP A 748 41.45 -24.65 -33.21
N ASN A 749 42.57 -25.37 -33.15
CA ASN A 749 42.58 -26.82 -33.13
C ASN A 749 42.20 -27.34 -31.73
N ASP A 750 41.43 -28.43 -31.68
CA ASP A 750 40.95 -29.06 -30.44
C ASP A 750 42.07 -29.46 -29.45
N TYR A 751 43.27 -29.81 -29.94
CA TYR A 751 44.47 -30.03 -29.12
C TYR A 751 45.72 -30.13 -30.00
N ASP A 752 46.91 -29.78 -29.46
CA ASP A 752 48.19 -30.19 -30.06
C ASP A 752 48.71 -31.49 -29.44
N THR A 753 48.52 -31.65 -28.13
CA THR A 753 48.68 -32.93 -27.41
C THR A 753 47.58 -33.09 -26.37
N ARG A 754 47.19 -34.33 -26.06
CA ARG A 754 46.06 -34.64 -25.19
C ARG A 754 46.34 -35.85 -24.29
N LEU A 755 45.96 -35.76 -23.02
CA LEU A 755 45.84 -36.92 -22.12
C LEU A 755 44.35 -37.28 -22.03
N ILE A 756 43.98 -38.55 -22.19
CA ILE A 756 42.59 -39.02 -22.17
C ILE A 756 42.46 -40.17 -21.17
N ALA A 757 41.54 -40.05 -20.22
CA ALA A 757 41.04 -41.17 -19.44
C ALA A 757 39.66 -41.58 -20.00
N PHE A 758 39.51 -42.84 -20.40
CA PHE A 758 38.24 -43.34 -20.95
C PHE A 758 38.07 -44.84 -20.71
N GLY A 759 36.84 -45.34 -20.86
CA GLY A 759 36.50 -46.72 -20.58
C GLY A 759 36.45 -47.04 -19.09
N GLY A 760 36.40 -48.34 -18.76
CA GLY A 760 36.10 -48.85 -17.43
C GLY A 760 34.66 -49.34 -17.33
N THR A 761 34.45 -50.39 -16.53
CA THR A 761 33.10 -50.85 -16.13
C THR A 761 32.76 -50.30 -14.74
N SER A 762 31.75 -50.88 -14.07
CA SER A 762 31.51 -50.61 -12.64
C SER A 762 32.63 -51.14 -11.71
N THR A 763 33.71 -51.73 -12.25
CA THR A 763 34.84 -52.27 -11.49
C THR A 763 36.01 -51.28 -11.45
N ALA A 764 36.53 -51.04 -10.25
CA ALA A 764 37.69 -50.15 -10.05
C ALA A 764 38.94 -50.65 -10.78
N GLY A 765 39.62 -49.74 -11.49
CA GLY A 765 40.91 -50.01 -12.14
C GLY A 765 40.83 -50.54 -13.58
N GLU A 766 39.64 -50.63 -14.18
CA GLU A 766 39.46 -51.11 -15.56
C GLU A 766 39.45 -50.01 -16.64
N GLY A 767 39.68 -48.75 -16.24
CA GLY A 767 39.80 -47.62 -17.17
C GLY A 767 41.08 -47.67 -18.00
N THR A 768 41.08 -47.00 -19.15
CA THR A 768 42.25 -46.80 -20.01
C THR A 768 42.72 -45.34 -19.92
N LEU A 769 44.03 -45.14 -19.77
CA LEU A 769 44.69 -43.84 -19.89
C LEU A 769 45.51 -43.82 -21.18
N ARG A 770 45.26 -42.83 -22.04
CA ARG A 770 45.91 -42.65 -23.36
C ARG A 770 46.55 -41.28 -23.48
N LEU A 771 47.69 -41.22 -24.16
CA LEU A 771 48.38 -40.01 -24.58
C LEU A 771 48.30 -39.89 -26.10
N ASP A 772 47.72 -38.81 -26.60
CA ASP A 772 47.66 -38.48 -28.02
C ASP A 772 48.64 -37.35 -28.33
N ALA A 773 49.73 -37.70 -29.02
CA ALA A 773 50.78 -36.78 -29.45
C ALA A 773 51.51 -37.34 -30.68
N ALA A 774 52.03 -36.46 -31.55
CA ALA A 774 52.86 -36.87 -32.68
C ALA A 774 54.23 -37.43 -32.24
N THR A 775 54.74 -36.98 -31.10
CA THR A 775 55.98 -37.48 -30.49
C THR A 775 55.83 -37.45 -28.97
N PHE A 776 56.29 -38.52 -28.31
CA PHE A 776 56.38 -38.61 -26.86
C PHE A 776 57.84 -38.87 -26.49
N ASP A 777 58.48 -37.90 -25.84
CA ASP A 777 59.90 -37.95 -25.50
C ASP A 777 60.09 -38.02 -23.98
N ILE A 778 60.96 -38.92 -23.52
CA ILE A 778 61.33 -39.08 -22.11
C ILE A 778 62.81 -38.74 -22.00
N ASN A 779 63.10 -37.53 -21.52
CA ASN A 779 64.46 -37.05 -21.46
C ASN A 779 65.30 -37.73 -20.37
N SER A 780 66.57 -37.99 -20.73
CA SER A 780 67.57 -38.87 -20.12
C SER A 780 67.81 -38.76 -18.60
N SER A 781 67.16 -39.64 -17.82
CA SER A 781 67.69 -40.26 -16.57
C SER A 781 66.68 -41.18 -15.86
N GLY A 782 65.38 -41.10 -16.18
CA GLY A 782 64.34 -41.97 -15.65
C GLY A 782 63.80 -42.93 -16.72
N GLY A 783 63.92 -44.24 -16.52
CA GLY A 783 63.26 -45.22 -17.39
C GLY A 783 61.75 -45.28 -17.14
N LEU A 784 60.94 -45.46 -18.19
CA LEU A 784 59.52 -45.77 -18.06
C LEU A 784 59.34 -47.21 -17.56
N ARG A 785 58.89 -47.40 -16.32
CA ARG A 785 58.49 -48.72 -15.79
C ARG A 785 57.00 -48.94 -16.02
N VAL A 786 56.65 -49.94 -16.82
CA VAL A 786 55.28 -50.39 -17.02
C VAL A 786 55.11 -51.75 -16.35
N ASN A 787 54.25 -51.83 -15.33
CA ASN A 787 53.90 -53.09 -14.67
C ASN A 787 52.64 -53.68 -15.32
N GLY A 788 52.77 -54.82 -16.02
CA GLY A 788 51.66 -55.49 -16.71
C GLY A 788 52.01 -55.99 -18.11
N THR A 789 51.02 -56.50 -18.85
CA THR A 789 51.19 -56.99 -20.22
C THR A 789 51.45 -55.83 -21.18
N LYS A 790 52.63 -55.81 -21.79
CA LYS A 790 53.02 -54.81 -22.80
C LYS A 790 52.60 -55.29 -24.19
N VAL A 791 51.66 -54.60 -24.82
CA VAL A 791 51.36 -54.78 -26.25
C VAL A 791 51.98 -53.60 -27.00
N LEU A 792 53.17 -53.81 -27.57
CA LEU A 792 53.70 -52.90 -28.59
C LEU A 792 53.08 -53.34 -29.93
N GLY A 793 52.39 -52.43 -30.62
CA GLY A 793 51.86 -52.70 -31.96
C GLY A 793 52.97 -53.05 -32.97
N PRO A 794 52.61 -53.53 -34.17
CA PRO A 794 53.58 -53.86 -35.21
C PRO A 794 54.32 -52.60 -35.66
N GLN A 795 55.56 -52.41 -35.19
CA GLN A 795 56.43 -51.28 -35.54
C GLN A 795 56.99 -51.46 -36.96
N GLN A 796 56.69 -50.52 -37.87
CA GLN A 796 57.62 -50.18 -38.96
C GLN A 796 58.63 -49.16 -38.41
N GLY A 797 59.90 -49.56 -38.26
CA GLY A 797 61.00 -48.63 -37.97
C GLY A 797 61.84 -49.01 -36.76
N VAL A 798 62.97 -49.66 -37.04
CA VAL A 798 64.22 -49.81 -36.28
C VAL A 798 64.20 -49.32 -34.80
N VAL A 799 64.20 -50.28 -33.87
CA VAL A 799 64.67 -50.05 -32.51
C VAL A 799 66.20 -50.10 -32.52
N ASN A 800 66.87 -48.96 -32.54
CA ASN A 800 68.30 -48.88 -32.22
C ASN A 800 68.45 -48.89 -30.70
N ASN A 801 68.54 -50.10 -30.14
CA ASN A 801 68.97 -50.28 -28.76
C ASN A 801 70.50 -50.28 -28.73
N CYS A 802 71.14 -49.12 -28.88
CA CYS A 802 72.54 -48.94 -28.48
C CYS A 802 72.58 -48.72 -26.96
N THR A 803 72.38 -49.80 -26.21
CA THR A 803 72.86 -49.87 -24.82
C THR A 803 74.34 -50.21 -24.88
N ASP A 804 75.17 -49.35 -24.29
CA ASP A 804 76.61 -49.54 -24.06
C ASP A 804 76.89 -50.73 -23.11
N ASP A 805 76.48 -51.93 -23.50
CA ASP A 805 76.81 -53.18 -22.81
C ASP A 805 78.01 -53.84 -23.52
N PRO A 806 79.20 -53.88 -22.89
CA PRO A 806 80.39 -54.52 -23.45
C PRO A 806 80.19 -56.00 -23.82
N ALA A 807 79.19 -56.68 -23.26
CA ALA A 807 78.87 -58.07 -23.61
C ALA A 807 78.34 -58.19 -25.06
N ASN A 808 77.52 -57.24 -25.51
CA ASN A 808 76.93 -57.28 -26.86
C ASN A 808 77.95 -57.01 -27.98
N ILE A 809 78.95 -56.16 -27.74
CA ILE A 809 80.03 -55.93 -28.72
C ILE A 809 80.85 -57.21 -28.92
N ARG A 810 81.08 -57.97 -27.84
CA ARG A 810 81.85 -59.21 -27.88
C ARG A 810 81.13 -60.27 -28.71
N ASP A 811 79.82 -60.37 -28.59
CA ASP A 811 79.01 -61.35 -29.32
C ASP A 811 78.85 -60.98 -30.80
N VAL A 812 78.70 -59.70 -31.13
CA VAL A 812 78.70 -59.23 -32.53
C VAL A 812 80.06 -59.44 -33.20
N VAL A 813 81.16 -59.18 -32.49
CA VAL A 813 82.51 -59.44 -33.00
C VAL A 813 82.75 -60.94 -33.17
N ASN A 814 82.31 -61.77 -32.22
CA ASN A 814 82.43 -63.22 -32.31
C ASN A 814 81.60 -63.81 -33.46
N ASP A 815 80.39 -63.30 -33.71
CA ASP A 815 79.55 -63.70 -34.83
C ASP A 815 80.15 -63.27 -36.18
N LEU A 816 80.69 -62.04 -36.27
CA LEU A 816 81.41 -61.57 -37.46
C LEU A 816 82.66 -62.42 -37.72
N LEU A 817 83.47 -62.72 -36.69
CA LEU A 817 84.65 -63.57 -36.80
C LEU A 817 84.26 -65.00 -37.19
N SER A 818 83.16 -65.53 -36.66
CA SER A 818 82.61 -66.84 -37.04
C SER A 818 82.23 -66.89 -38.53
N LYS A 819 81.54 -65.86 -39.01
CA LYS A 819 81.15 -65.75 -40.43
C LYS A 819 82.35 -65.57 -41.36
N LEU A 820 83.32 -64.73 -40.97
CA LEU A 820 84.55 -64.56 -41.74
C LEU A 820 85.38 -65.85 -41.82
N ARG A 821 85.45 -66.63 -40.73
CA ARG A 821 86.04 -67.99 -40.74
C ARG A 821 85.26 -68.96 -41.62
N ALA A 822 83.93 -68.96 -41.54
CA ALA A 822 83.07 -69.82 -42.35
C ALA A 822 83.20 -69.54 -43.86
N HIS A 823 83.53 -68.30 -44.23
CA HIS A 823 83.82 -67.89 -45.60
C HIS A 823 85.30 -67.95 -46.00
N GLY A 824 86.18 -68.47 -45.13
CA GLY A 824 87.61 -68.68 -45.41
C GLY A 824 88.42 -67.38 -45.54
N LEU A 825 87.88 -66.25 -45.09
CA LEU A 825 88.50 -64.93 -45.21
C LEU A 825 89.57 -64.68 -44.13
N ILE A 826 89.53 -65.45 -43.04
CA ILE A 826 90.52 -65.43 -41.96
C ILE A 826 90.79 -66.86 -41.45
N ALA A 827 91.99 -67.11 -40.95
CA ALA A 827 92.36 -68.40 -40.35
C ALA A 827 91.62 -68.64 -39.02
N THR A 828 91.51 -69.93 -38.64
CA THR A 828 90.78 -70.37 -37.44
C THR A 828 91.36 -69.77 -36.16
#